data_AF-A0A2D6XBA9-F1
#
_entry.id   AF-A0A2D6XBA9-F1
#
_cell.length_a   1.000
_cell.length_b   1.000
_cell.length_c   1.000
_cell.angle_alpha   90.00
_cell.angle_beta   90.00
_cell.angle_gamma   90.00
#
_symmetry.space_group_name_H-M   'P 1'
#
loop_
_entity.id
_entity.type
_entity.pdbx_description
1 polymer ?
#
loop_
_entity_poly.entity_id
_entity_poly.type
_entity_poly.pdbx_seq_one_letter_code
_entity_poly.pdbx_strand_id
1 'polypeptide(L)'
;MAIYMGLKDRLLREFEENTGLAPQLTAEFEIALESVCSFLQGKKLRSREVRRRWLFARVNWKFRTNREPIAQLYAASAAVGVTFNYHQKAGIQAAFDLRDKKAFGKVLKNKGVAEAARVQLLGLFAPVSESETRRILRSEIRNPSKLRKQKGERHIDQEIILSCVAAFVFSSAEEQVLHEYFDCAYDAAEYEKSFWLQLRRMRPKLYTRSRTLDLVHVSSEGTGIQYDQTRQTYLALVRASYANLDNYGHLAVWIDPIACQGRDVTWELASDIMLFAEKHDLVRLERGYFRPGRIKMETLDGVTGLDVDAAQFELANEGFTYRDCYVCPSSTKARSNDASLLLVFQKNKRDEVVVPCPACRSYDVQGNSYPSLGVRSWECCNPLCPERSKYNRGKRYSFKALLTQEAIDDERNEIPVESVRSWMRDVQVGRNISEALKMLVSHYTLYGDVVHVFGVDGAASDVLGRRVVHHTVELRMSVKETFFEDNPWFHRYIVARSLDSKAEPGEASGEVGKIRVLQGNAFQILATFPPDSFDAAVTSPPYYNAREYAQWKNIYCYLRDMFGVARQVQRVLRPGSFYLYNIFDCFDNERSVVHSAMGDKRLVLSSYTVDLFRRAGFVLLGNVAWDKGDIEGRRGFNAGNFSPYYQSPFNCWEHVLVFWKPDNDVGAAVEKVGQLPSVLRAQPVTKMVRGENTYGHTAPFPEAIPQLLVSLLPADATVLDPFGGSATTGRALMSHARSVVCVEQNEEYCRLAVAKCSDPKARGLRGAIKEE
;
A
#
# COMPACT_ATOMS: atom_id res chain seq x y z
N MET A 1 -7.94 52.36 -34.38
CA MET A 1 -7.35 51.93 -33.09
C MET A 1 -6.93 50.44 -33.03
N ALA A 2 -7.42 49.52 -33.87
CA ALA A 2 -7.06 48.09 -33.80
C ALA A 2 -5.66 47.71 -34.36
N ILE A 3 -4.99 48.61 -35.10
CA ILE A 3 -3.77 48.31 -35.88
C ILE A 3 -2.48 48.35 -35.03
N TYR A 4 -2.50 48.98 -33.84
CA TYR A 4 -1.32 49.13 -32.97
C TYR A 4 -1.31 48.19 -31.74
N MET A 5 -2.24 47.24 -31.66
CA MET A 5 -2.41 46.44 -30.44
C MET A 5 -1.55 45.18 -30.49
N GLY A 6 -0.65 45.01 -29.52
CA GLY A 6 0.23 43.84 -29.40
C GLY A 6 -0.54 42.53 -29.25
N LEU A 7 0.11 41.38 -29.54
CA LEU A 7 -0.54 40.07 -29.47
C LEU A 7 -1.10 39.76 -28.07
N LYS A 8 -0.39 40.16 -27.01
CA LYS A 8 -0.84 40.08 -25.61
C LYS A 8 -2.26 40.67 -25.45
N ASP A 9 -2.42 41.95 -25.79
CA ASP A 9 -3.68 42.67 -25.58
C ASP A 9 -4.81 42.10 -26.43
N ARG A 10 -4.50 41.61 -27.63
CA ARG A 10 -5.49 40.94 -28.49
C ARG A 10 -6.00 39.65 -27.86
N LEU A 11 -5.10 38.82 -27.29
CA LEU A 11 -5.50 37.58 -26.64
C LEU A 11 -6.26 37.85 -25.32
N LEU A 12 -5.83 38.82 -24.52
CA LEU A 12 -6.53 39.18 -23.29
C LEU A 12 -7.94 39.72 -23.56
N ARG A 13 -8.10 40.60 -24.56
CA ARG A 13 -9.44 41.03 -25.00
C ARG A 13 -10.28 39.88 -25.52
N GLU A 14 -9.71 38.99 -26.33
CA GLU A 14 -10.45 37.83 -26.82
C GLU A 14 -10.91 36.93 -25.67
N PHE A 15 -10.08 36.74 -24.65
CA PHE A 15 -10.46 36.01 -23.44
C PHE A 15 -11.62 36.71 -22.71
N GLU A 16 -11.53 38.03 -22.52
CA GLU A 16 -12.55 38.83 -21.85
C GLU A 16 -13.88 38.83 -22.63
N GLU A 17 -13.86 39.02 -23.95
CA GLU A 17 -15.05 38.94 -24.80
C GLU A 17 -15.73 37.56 -24.71
N ASN A 18 -14.93 36.50 -24.62
CA ASN A 18 -15.47 35.15 -24.53
C ASN A 18 -15.99 34.79 -23.14
N THR A 19 -15.43 35.32 -22.06
CA THR A 19 -15.77 34.90 -20.68
C THR A 19 -16.55 35.95 -19.89
N GLY A 20 -16.43 37.23 -20.25
CA GLY A 20 -16.83 38.39 -19.48
C GLY A 20 -16.01 38.56 -18.21
N LEU A 21 -14.75 38.11 -18.19
CA LEU A 21 -13.85 38.17 -17.02
C LEU A 21 -12.58 38.92 -17.41
N ALA A 22 -12.32 40.03 -16.72
CA ALA A 22 -11.10 40.81 -16.89
C ALA A 22 -9.98 40.26 -15.98
N PRO A 23 -8.85 39.80 -16.56
CA PRO A 23 -7.74 39.29 -15.77
C PRO A 23 -6.91 40.41 -15.15
N GLN A 24 -6.63 40.31 -13.84
CA GLN A 24 -5.61 41.11 -13.17
C GLN A 24 -4.31 40.31 -13.14
N LEU A 25 -3.32 40.75 -13.91
CA LEU A 25 -2.05 40.04 -14.04
C LEU A 25 -1.16 40.33 -12.83
N THR A 26 -0.51 39.30 -12.30
CA THR A 26 0.64 39.49 -11.43
C THR A 26 1.86 39.88 -12.28
N ALA A 27 2.84 40.54 -11.70
CA ALA A 27 4.07 40.92 -12.42
C ALA A 27 4.74 39.71 -13.09
N GLU A 28 4.85 38.58 -12.38
CA GLU A 28 5.39 37.33 -12.91
C GLU A 28 4.59 36.81 -14.12
N PHE A 29 3.25 36.82 -14.03
CA PHE A 29 2.39 36.34 -15.09
C PHE A 29 2.45 37.27 -16.31
N GLU A 30 2.50 38.58 -16.10
CA GLU A 30 2.62 39.57 -17.16
C GLU A 30 3.92 39.40 -17.95
N ILE A 31 5.06 39.28 -17.26
CA ILE A 31 6.37 39.03 -17.89
C ILE A 31 6.34 37.75 -18.73
N ALA A 32 5.81 36.65 -18.17
CA ALA A 32 5.70 35.38 -18.88
C ALA A 32 4.80 35.51 -20.12
N LEU A 33 3.68 36.23 -19.99
CA LEU A 33 2.72 36.44 -21.06
C LEU A 33 3.28 37.30 -22.19
N GLU A 34 3.98 38.38 -21.86
CA GLU A 34 4.66 39.23 -22.83
C GLU A 34 5.70 38.45 -23.62
N SER A 35 6.53 37.67 -22.92
CA SER A 35 7.59 36.88 -23.54
C SER A 35 7.04 35.83 -24.51
N VAL A 36 6.03 35.04 -24.10
CA VAL A 36 5.43 34.05 -25.01
C VAL A 36 4.70 34.74 -26.17
N CYS A 37 4.02 35.86 -25.93
CA CYS A 37 3.33 36.58 -27.00
C CYS A 37 4.32 37.20 -27.99
N SER A 38 5.49 37.64 -27.54
CA SER A 38 6.56 38.12 -28.41
C SER A 38 7.09 36.98 -29.29
N PHE A 39 7.34 35.81 -28.72
CA PHE A 39 7.75 34.63 -29.50
C PHE A 39 6.70 34.21 -30.54
N LEU A 40 5.41 34.32 -30.19
CA LEU A 40 4.31 33.98 -31.08
C LEU A 40 4.07 35.02 -32.19
N GLN A 41 4.64 36.24 -32.10
CA GLN A 41 4.58 37.25 -33.15
C GLN A 41 5.44 36.79 -34.34
N GLY A 42 4.83 36.09 -35.29
CA GLY A 42 5.50 35.49 -36.44
C GLY A 42 5.24 33.99 -36.59
N LYS A 43 4.61 33.35 -35.60
CA LYS A 43 4.18 31.95 -35.67
C LYS A 43 2.74 31.85 -36.17
N LYS A 44 2.36 30.69 -36.73
CA LYS A 44 0.99 30.41 -37.17
C LYS A 44 0.09 30.18 -35.96
N LEU A 45 -0.79 31.13 -35.67
CA LEU A 45 -1.82 31.00 -34.65
C LEU A 45 -3.04 30.23 -35.18
N ARG A 46 -3.75 29.55 -34.28
CA ARG A 46 -5.08 28.98 -34.56
C ARG A 46 -6.07 30.10 -34.84
N SER A 47 -7.14 29.84 -35.60
CA SER A 47 -8.19 30.84 -35.83
C SER A 47 -8.89 31.23 -34.53
N ARG A 48 -9.51 32.42 -34.49
CA ARG A 48 -10.28 32.90 -33.33
C ARG A 48 -11.39 31.92 -32.91
N GLU A 49 -12.06 31.30 -33.87
CA GLU A 49 -13.09 30.29 -33.62
C GLU A 49 -12.49 29.04 -32.92
N VAL A 50 -11.36 28.54 -33.42
CA VAL A 50 -10.70 27.36 -32.85
C VAL A 50 -10.16 27.68 -31.44
N ARG A 51 -9.59 28.86 -31.24
CA ARG A 51 -9.14 29.32 -29.91
C ARG A 51 -10.30 29.41 -28.91
N ARG A 52 -11.43 30.00 -29.31
CA ARG A 52 -12.67 30.02 -28.50
C ARG A 52 -13.13 28.62 -28.12
N ARG A 53 -13.12 27.69 -29.09
CA ARG A 53 -13.50 26.29 -28.84
C ARG A 53 -12.61 25.64 -27.79
N TRP A 54 -11.29 25.81 -27.91
CA TRP A 54 -10.32 25.30 -26.94
C TRP A 54 -10.41 25.96 -25.57
N LEU A 55 -10.67 27.27 -25.49
CA LEU A 55 -10.92 27.98 -24.23
C LEU A 55 -12.01 27.27 -23.42
N PHE A 56 -13.19 27.10 -24.03
CA PHE A 56 -14.30 26.44 -23.36
C PHE A 56 -14.03 24.98 -23.05
N ALA A 57 -13.32 24.25 -23.92
CA ALA A 57 -12.92 22.87 -23.64
C ALA A 57 -11.99 22.77 -22.43
N ARG A 58 -10.98 23.64 -22.33
CA ARG A 58 -10.06 23.67 -21.19
C ARG A 58 -10.76 24.07 -19.90
N VAL A 59 -11.70 25.02 -19.94
CA VAL A 59 -12.55 25.35 -18.79
C VAL A 59 -13.41 24.14 -18.41
N ASN A 60 -14.10 23.52 -19.37
CA ASN A 60 -14.95 22.36 -19.12
C ASN A 60 -14.19 21.21 -18.45
N TRP A 61 -13.01 20.87 -18.98
CA TRP A 61 -12.12 19.86 -18.43
C TRP A 61 -11.67 20.22 -17.00
N LYS A 62 -11.15 21.44 -16.82
CA LYS A 62 -10.57 21.91 -15.56
C LYS A 62 -11.63 21.95 -14.46
N PHE A 63 -12.83 22.43 -14.78
CA PHE A 63 -13.95 22.55 -13.83
C PHE A 63 -14.81 21.29 -13.72
N ARG A 64 -14.61 20.30 -14.61
CA ARG A 64 -15.41 19.07 -14.74
C ARG A 64 -16.89 19.35 -14.98
N THR A 65 -17.18 20.32 -15.84
CA THR A 65 -18.55 20.80 -16.11
C THR A 65 -19.42 19.71 -16.76
N ASN A 66 -18.82 18.85 -17.59
CA ASN A 66 -19.50 17.74 -18.26
C ASN A 66 -19.68 16.48 -17.40
N ARG A 67 -19.39 16.53 -16.09
CA ARG A 67 -19.43 15.34 -15.22
C ARG A 67 -20.79 14.62 -15.26
N GLU A 68 -21.88 15.38 -15.16
CA GLU A 68 -23.24 14.84 -15.13
C GLU A 68 -23.68 14.27 -16.49
N PRO A 69 -23.58 15.01 -17.62
CA PRO A 69 -23.89 14.44 -18.94
C PRO A 69 -23.09 13.18 -19.28
N ILE A 70 -21.80 13.15 -18.93
CA ILE A 70 -20.95 11.98 -19.16
C ILE A 70 -21.38 10.81 -18.27
N ALA A 71 -21.77 11.05 -17.01
CA ALA A 71 -22.27 10.00 -16.13
C ALA A 71 -23.59 9.41 -16.64
N GLN A 72 -24.50 10.24 -17.14
CA GLN A 72 -25.74 9.79 -17.79
C GLN A 72 -25.45 8.95 -19.04
N LEU A 73 -24.48 9.39 -19.87
CA LEU A 73 -24.03 8.61 -21.02
C LEU A 73 -23.49 7.23 -20.59
N TYR A 74 -22.66 7.17 -19.54
CA TYR A 74 -22.12 5.89 -19.06
C TYR A 74 -23.21 4.97 -18.52
N ALA A 75 -24.19 5.50 -17.79
CA ALA A 75 -25.34 4.73 -17.32
C ALA A 75 -26.16 4.16 -18.49
N ALA A 76 -26.46 4.97 -19.50
CA ALA A 76 -27.17 4.52 -20.70
C ALA A 76 -26.35 3.51 -21.52
N SER A 77 -25.04 3.71 -21.63
CA SER A 77 -24.14 2.77 -22.31
C SER A 77 -24.15 1.41 -21.61
N ALA A 78 -24.08 1.40 -20.28
CA ALA A 78 -24.13 0.16 -19.50
C ALA A 78 -25.47 -0.57 -19.69
N ALA A 79 -26.60 0.16 -19.76
CA ALA A 79 -27.93 -0.42 -19.99
C ALA A 79 -28.06 -1.15 -21.34
N VAL A 80 -27.22 -0.79 -22.33
CA VAL A 80 -27.14 -1.47 -23.64
C VAL A 80 -25.92 -2.40 -23.76
N GLY A 81 -25.31 -2.77 -22.63
CA GLY A 81 -24.18 -3.70 -22.59
C GLY A 81 -22.84 -3.12 -23.04
N VAL A 82 -22.69 -1.79 -23.10
CA VAL A 82 -21.47 -1.11 -23.56
C VAL A 82 -20.73 -0.46 -22.38
N THR A 83 -19.47 -0.83 -22.15
CA THR A 83 -18.59 -0.26 -21.11
C THR A 83 -17.31 0.29 -21.72
N PHE A 84 -16.75 1.38 -21.20
CA PHE A 84 -15.57 2.02 -21.81
C PHE A 84 -14.28 1.79 -21.00
N ASN A 85 -13.18 1.50 -21.70
CA ASN A 85 -11.84 1.48 -21.09
C ASN A 85 -11.31 2.91 -20.87
N TYR A 86 -10.12 3.06 -20.28
CA TYR A 86 -9.55 4.37 -19.96
C TYR A 86 -9.42 5.28 -21.20
N HIS A 87 -8.88 4.75 -22.31
CA HIS A 87 -8.69 5.49 -23.56
C HIS A 87 -9.99 6.01 -24.15
N GLN A 88 -11.00 5.14 -24.17
CA GLN A 88 -12.33 5.49 -24.64
C GLN A 88 -12.96 6.56 -23.74
N LYS A 89 -12.83 6.43 -22.41
CA LYS A 89 -13.31 7.45 -21.46
C LYS A 89 -12.61 8.80 -21.65
N ALA A 90 -11.30 8.80 -21.87
CA ALA A 90 -10.54 10.02 -22.17
C ALA A 90 -10.98 10.67 -23.50
N GLY A 91 -11.19 9.85 -24.54
CA GLY A 91 -11.73 10.30 -25.83
C GLY A 91 -13.15 10.88 -25.72
N ILE A 92 -14.02 10.26 -24.92
CA ILE A 92 -15.37 10.76 -24.63
C ILE A 92 -15.30 12.10 -23.90
N GLN A 93 -14.48 12.20 -22.84
CA GLN A 93 -14.28 13.45 -22.10
C GLN A 93 -13.81 14.58 -23.05
N ALA A 94 -12.81 14.31 -23.89
CA ALA A 94 -12.31 15.27 -24.87
C ALA A 94 -13.40 15.69 -25.88
N ALA A 95 -14.20 14.74 -26.37
CA ALA A 95 -15.29 15.03 -27.29
C ALA A 95 -16.36 15.93 -26.63
N PHE A 96 -16.76 15.66 -25.39
CA PHE A 96 -17.72 16.50 -24.65
C PHE A 96 -17.14 17.90 -24.39
N ASP A 97 -15.89 18.00 -23.95
CA ASP A 97 -15.26 19.28 -23.66
C ASP A 97 -15.12 20.15 -24.92
N LEU A 98 -14.73 19.54 -26.05
CA LEU A 98 -14.64 20.18 -27.37
C LEU A 98 -15.99 20.33 -28.08
N ARG A 99 -17.09 19.81 -27.51
CA ARG A 99 -18.42 19.73 -28.16
C ARG A 99 -18.35 19.09 -29.55
N ASP A 100 -17.50 18.07 -29.69
CA ASP A 100 -17.24 17.36 -30.93
C ASP A 100 -18.05 16.05 -31.05
N LYS A 101 -19.26 16.16 -31.60
CA LYS A 101 -20.11 14.98 -31.80
C LYS A 101 -19.48 13.95 -32.76
N LYS A 102 -18.69 14.41 -33.73
CA LYS A 102 -18.01 13.53 -34.69
C LYS A 102 -16.90 12.73 -34.02
N ALA A 103 -16.11 13.36 -33.14
CA ALA A 103 -15.09 12.68 -32.36
C ALA A 103 -15.71 11.63 -31.42
N PHE A 104 -16.83 11.96 -30.76
CA PHE A 104 -17.56 10.99 -29.94
C PHE A 104 -18.06 9.80 -30.78
N GLY A 105 -18.64 10.06 -31.97
CA GLY A 105 -19.04 9.00 -32.90
C GLY A 105 -17.88 8.11 -33.35
N LYS A 106 -16.67 8.68 -33.51
CA LYS A 106 -15.46 7.91 -33.81
C LYS A 106 -15.08 6.99 -32.64
N VAL A 107 -15.19 7.44 -31.38
CA VAL A 107 -14.94 6.58 -30.21
C VAL A 107 -15.89 5.38 -30.20
N LEU A 108 -17.19 5.62 -30.41
CA LEU A 108 -18.19 4.54 -30.47
C LEU A 108 -17.92 3.57 -31.63
N LYS A 109 -17.57 4.10 -32.81
CA LYS A 109 -17.25 3.27 -33.99
C LYS A 109 -16.01 2.42 -33.76
N ASN A 110 -14.93 3.00 -33.24
CA ASN A 110 -13.68 2.30 -32.98
C ASN A 110 -13.85 1.21 -31.90
N LYS A 111 -14.76 1.41 -30.95
CA LYS A 111 -15.14 0.40 -29.98
C LYS A 111 -15.93 -0.78 -30.57
N GLY A 112 -16.53 -0.61 -31.75
CA GLY A 112 -17.41 -1.63 -32.34
C GLY A 112 -18.82 -1.62 -31.76
N VAL A 113 -19.31 -0.47 -31.27
CA VAL A 113 -20.71 -0.36 -30.80
C VAL A 113 -21.67 -0.57 -31.97
N ALA A 114 -22.65 -1.47 -31.80
CA ALA A 114 -23.66 -1.78 -32.82
C ALA A 114 -24.43 -0.54 -33.28
N GLU A 115 -24.87 -0.52 -34.54
CA GLU A 115 -25.43 0.68 -35.17
C GLU A 115 -26.61 1.28 -34.39
N ALA A 116 -27.58 0.44 -33.99
CA ALA A 116 -28.75 0.89 -33.24
C ALA A 116 -28.39 1.54 -31.90
N ALA A 117 -27.50 0.90 -31.14
CA ALA A 117 -26.99 1.45 -29.88
C ALA A 117 -26.16 2.72 -30.12
N ARG A 118 -25.39 2.79 -31.21
CA ARG A 118 -24.59 3.97 -31.56
C ARG A 118 -25.48 5.17 -31.85
N VAL A 119 -26.56 5.01 -32.62
CA VAL A 119 -27.53 6.08 -32.89
C VAL A 119 -28.14 6.60 -31.59
N GLN A 120 -28.57 5.70 -30.70
CA GLN A 120 -29.10 6.04 -29.39
C GLN A 120 -28.09 6.82 -28.54
N LEU A 121 -26.86 6.32 -28.40
CA LEU A 121 -25.82 6.97 -27.60
C LEU A 121 -25.38 8.32 -28.18
N LEU A 122 -25.33 8.45 -29.51
CA LEU A 122 -25.13 9.75 -30.18
C LEU A 122 -26.26 10.74 -29.91
N GLY A 123 -27.48 10.26 -29.67
CA GLY A 123 -28.62 11.07 -29.21
C GLY A 123 -28.39 11.67 -27.82
N LEU A 124 -27.62 10.99 -26.97
CA LEU A 124 -27.29 11.44 -25.61
C LEU A 124 -26.06 12.37 -25.54
N PHE A 125 -25.47 12.71 -26.69
CA PHE A 125 -24.35 13.66 -26.73
C PHE A 125 -24.84 15.08 -26.44
N ALA A 126 -24.90 15.44 -25.16
CA ALA A 126 -25.38 16.71 -24.65
C ALA A 126 -24.31 17.40 -23.78
N PRO A 127 -23.20 17.87 -24.37
CA PRO A 127 -22.20 18.64 -23.63
C PRO A 127 -22.76 19.99 -23.16
N VAL A 128 -22.23 20.50 -22.06
CA VAL A 128 -22.64 21.80 -21.54
C VAL A 128 -22.44 22.92 -22.58
N SER A 129 -23.38 23.86 -22.63
CA SER A 129 -23.28 25.03 -23.52
C SER A 129 -22.24 26.02 -23.00
N GLU A 130 -21.74 26.93 -23.85
CA GLU A 130 -20.81 27.98 -23.40
C GLU A 130 -21.43 28.90 -22.35
N SER A 131 -22.73 29.18 -22.46
CA SER A 131 -23.46 29.98 -21.46
C SER A 131 -23.43 29.30 -20.09
N GLU A 132 -23.58 27.98 -20.07
CA GLU A 132 -23.53 27.18 -18.87
C GLU A 132 -22.10 27.06 -18.33
N THR A 133 -21.10 26.87 -19.20
CA THR A 133 -19.68 26.92 -18.80
C THR A 133 -19.33 28.25 -18.13
N ARG A 134 -19.78 29.39 -18.68
CA ARG A 134 -19.60 30.73 -18.07
C ARG A 134 -20.28 30.82 -16.71
N ARG A 135 -21.51 30.32 -16.60
CA ARG A 135 -22.28 30.31 -15.34
C ARG A 135 -21.54 29.54 -14.26
N ILE A 136 -21.06 28.33 -14.57
CA ILE A 136 -20.28 27.49 -13.64
C ILE A 136 -18.97 28.18 -13.25
N LEU A 137 -18.24 28.75 -14.22
CA LEU A 137 -16.99 29.47 -13.95
C LEU A 137 -17.22 30.67 -13.02
N ARG A 138 -18.25 31.50 -13.28
CA ARG A 138 -18.61 32.63 -12.41
C ARG A 138 -19.06 32.17 -11.02
N SER A 139 -19.79 31.06 -10.95
CA SER A 139 -20.20 30.46 -9.67
C SER A 139 -18.98 30.04 -8.85
N GLU A 140 -18.01 29.38 -9.47
CA GLU A 140 -16.79 28.92 -8.79
C GLU A 140 -15.89 30.10 -8.38
N ILE A 141 -15.86 31.20 -9.16
CA ILE A 141 -15.17 32.45 -8.78
C ILE A 141 -15.80 33.08 -7.54
N ARG A 142 -17.13 33.14 -7.49
CA ARG A 142 -17.87 33.74 -6.37
C ARG A 142 -17.86 32.85 -5.12
N ASN A 143 -17.99 31.55 -5.31
CA ASN A 143 -18.06 30.56 -4.25
C ASN A 143 -17.17 29.34 -4.56
N PRO A 144 -15.87 29.43 -4.27
CA PRO A 144 -14.91 28.36 -4.54
C PRO A 144 -15.25 27.05 -3.82
N SER A 145 -15.36 25.95 -4.57
CA SER A 145 -15.87 24.66 -4.07
C SER A 145 -14.86 23.83 -3.27
N LYS A 146 -13.55 24.12 -3.33
CA LYS A 146 -12.47 23.26 -2.79
C LYS A 146 -11.32 24.00 -2.11
N LEU A 147 -11.59 25.09 -1.39
CA LEU A 147 -10.56 25.73 -0.58
C LEU A 147 -10.21 24.87 0.64
N ARG A 148 -9.01 24.25 0.61
CA ARG A 148 -8.48 23.39 1.70
C ARG A 148 -8.01 24.15 2.95
N LYS A 149 -7.83 25.47 2.85
CA LYS A 149 -7.45 26.40 3.94
C LYS A 149 -8.29 27.68 3.78
N GLN A 150 -8.42 28.46 4.86
CA GLN A 150 -9.04 29.79 4.77
C GLN A 150 -8.37 30.64 3.68
N LYS A 151 -9.16 31.52 3.04
CA LYS A 151 -8.74 32.34 1.88
C LYS A 151 -7.45 33.13 2.15
N GLY A 152 -7.26 33.63 3.37
CA GLY A 152 -6.16 34.54 3.71
C GLY A 152 -6.13 35.74 2.76
N GLU A 153 -4.94 36.16 2.35
CA GLU A 153 -4.70 37.26 1.40
C GLU A 153 -4.82 36.85 -0.08
N ARG A 154 -5.25 35.62 -0.38
CA ARG A 154 -5.29 35.12 -1.76
C ARG A 154 -6.45 35.72 -2.55
N HIS A 155 -6.14 36.25 -3.74
CA HIS A 155 -7.12 36.64 -4.75
C HIS A 155 -7.59 35.42 -5.55
N ILE A 156 -8.35 34.52 -4.91
CA ILE A 156 -8.80 33.24 -5.49
C ILE A 156 -9.56 33.41 -6.81
N ASP A 157 -10.34 34.48 -6.91
CA ASP A 157 -11.03 34.89 -8.13
C ASP A 157 -10.03 35.10 -9.28
N GLN A 158 -8.97 35.87 -9.04
CA GLN A 158 -7.92 36.12 -10.02
C GLN A 158 -7.08 34.86 -10.28
N GLU A 159 -6.78 34.04 -9.28
CA GLU A 159 -6.11 32.75 -9.50
C GLU A 159 -6.91 31.85 -10.47
N ILE A 160 -8.24 31.76 -10.29
CA ILE A 160 -9.11 31.03 -11.20
C ILE A 160 -9.00 31.59 -12.62
N ILE A 161 -9.13 32.92 -12.76
CA ILE A 161 -9.07 33.60 -14.05
C ILE A 161 -7.71 33.37 -14.73
N LEU A 162 -6.60 33.58 -14.03
CA LEU A 162 -5.24 33.39 -14.55
C LEU A 162 -5.00 31.94 -14.98
N SER A 163 -5.53 30.95 -14.25
CA SER A 163 -5.45 29.54 -14.64
C SER A 163 -6.16 29.23 -15.96
N CYS A 164 -7.23 29.99 -16.27
CA CYS A 164 -7.96 29.92 -17.54
C CYS A 164 -7.22 30.67 -18.65
N VAL A 165 -6.66 31.85 -18.37
CA VAL A 165 -5.84 32.61 -19.31
C VAL A 165 -4.62 31.80 -19.74
N ALA A 166 -3.90 31.15 -18.81
CA ALA A 166 -2.77 30.28 -19.11
C ALA A 166 -3.13 29.18 -20.12
N ALA A 167 -4.22 28.44 -19.85
CA ALA A 167 -4.70 27.39 -20.74
C ALA A 167 -5.17 27.92 -22.11
N PHE A 168 -5.74 29.13 -22.15
CA PHE A 168 -6.16 29.79 -23.38
C PHE A 168 -4.98 30.20 -24.25
N VAL A 169 -3.99 30.88 -23.66
CA VAL A 169 -2.77 31.32 -24.34
C VAL A 169 -2.00 30.11 -24.88
N PHE A 170 -1.87 29.05 -24.10
CA PHE A 170 -1.25 27.80 -24.57
C PHE A 170 -2.03 27.18 -25.74
N SER A 171 -3.34 27.38 -25.80
CA SER A 171 -4.18 26.88 -26.91
C SER A 171 -4.19 27.82 -28.14
N SER A 172 -3.45 28.92 -28.12
CA SER A 172 -3.45 29.90 -29.21
C SER A 172 -2.70 29.46 -30.47
N ALA A 173 -1.75 28.53 -30.35
CA ALA A 173 -0.99 27.92 -31.45
C ALA A 173 -0.85 26.40 -31.24
N GLU A 174 -0.32 25.68 -32.24
CA GLU A 174 -0.08 24.24 -32.13
C GLU A 174 0.84 23.89 -30.96
N GLU A 175 0.59 22.76 -30.28
CA GLU A 175 1.32 22.40 -29.04
C GLU A 175 2.83 22.36 -29.26
N GLN A 176 3.28 21.88 -30.43
CA GLN A 176 4.70 21.88 -30.80
C GLN A 176 5.32 23.28 -30.78
N VAL A 177 4.59 24.31 -31.22
CA VAL A 177 5.07 25.71 -31.20
C VAL A 177 5.22 26.20 -29.77
N LEU A 178 4.31 25.82 -28.87
CA LEU A 178 4.42 26.19 -27.46
C LEU A 178 5.53 25.39 -26.75
N HIS A 179 5.73 24.13 -27.12
CA HIS A 179 6.84 23.33 -26.61
C HIS A 179 8.19 23.89 -27.10
N GLU A 180 8.30 24.37 -28.33
CA GLU A 180 9.48 25.09 -28.85
C GLU A 180 9.88 26.25 -27.94
N TYR A 181 8.90 26.95 -27.37
CA TYR A 181 9.15 28.06 -26.46
C TYR A 181 9.50 27.61 -25.04
N PHE A 182 8.73 26.67 -24.47
CA PHE A 182 8.83 26.32 -23.05
C PHE A 182 9.88 25.25 -22.74
N ASP A 183 10.23 24.40 -23.70
CA ASP A 183 11.26 23.38 -23.57
C ASP A 183 12.62 23.96 -23.96
N CYS A 184 13.45 24.24 -22.96
CA CYS A 184 14.81 24.74 -23.20
C CYS A 184 15.72 23.72 -23.91
N ALA A 185 15.29 22.46 -24.01
CA ALA A 185 15.96 21.40 -24.74
C ALA A 185 15.23 21.02 -26.05
N TYR A 186 14.35 21.90 -26.55
CA TYR A 186 13.63 21.66 -27.80
C TYR A 186 14.59 21.53 -28.99
N ASP A 187 14.35 20.50 -29.79
CA ASP A 187 14.94 20.31 -31.11
C ASP A 187 13.82 19.83 -32.05
N ALA A 188 13.67 20.50 -33.18
CA ALA A 188 12.61 20.21 -34.14
C ALA A 188 12.78 18.86 -34.85
N ALA A 189 14.03 18.44 -35.14
CA ALA A 189 14.32 17.15 -35.76
C ALA A 189 13.99 15.99 -34.83
N GLU A 190 14.06 16.28 -33.54
CA GLU A 190 13.89 15.35 -32.46
C GLU A 190 12.51 15.54 -31.76
N TYR A 191 11.61 16.40 -32.23
CA TYR A 191 10.39 16.63 -31.45
C TYR A 191 9.43 15.42 -31.47
N GLU A 192 9.12 14.89 -30.29
CA GLU A 192 8.10 13.87 -30.09
C GLU A 192 6.85 14.45 -29.42
N LYS A 193 5.70 14.26 -30.08
CA LYS A 193 4.41 14.70 -29.54
C LYS A 193 4.08 13.95 -28.25
N SER A 194 4.41 12.66 -28.17
CA SER A 194 4.28 11.88 -26.94
C SER A 194 5.29 12.34 -25.90
N PHE A 195 4.83 12.66 -24.68
CA PHE A 195 5.74 13.03 -23.59
C PHE A 195 6.68 11.89 -23.21
N TRP A 196 6.19 10.67 -23.25
CA TRP A 196 6.97 9.47 -22.91
C TRP A 196 8.08 9.21 -23.90
N LEU A 197 7.78 9.24 -25.20
CA LEU A 197 8.78 9.01 -26.23
C LEU A 197 9.87 10.09 -26.18
N GLN A 198 9.48 11.36 -26.01
CA GLN A 198 10.43 12.46 -25.81
C GLN A 198 11.32 12.21 -24.57
N LEU A 199 10.71 11.90 -23.42
CA LEU A 199 11.46 11.75 -22.17
C LEU A 199 12.37 10.51 -22.20
N ARG A 200 11.93 9.41 -22.81
CA ARG A 200 12.74 8.20 -23.05
C ARG A 200 14.00 8.54 -23.84
N ARG A 201 13.88 9.29 -24.92
CA ARG A 201 15.05 9.68 -25.71
C ARG A 201 15.98 10.64 -24.95
N MET A 202 15.44 11.66 -24.28
CA MET A 202 16.25 12.64 -23.55
C MET A 202 16.92 12.09 -22.28
N ARG A 203 16.30 11.08 -21.67
CA ARG A 203 16.71 10.49 -20.38
C ARG A 203 16.61 8.96 -20.43
N PRO A 204 17.37 8.29 -21.30
CA PRO A 204 17.24 6.84 -21.51
C PRO A 204 17.49 6.03 -20.23
N LYS A 205 18.40 6.50 -19.37
CA LYS A 205 18.71 5.85 -18.08
C LYS A 205 17.53 5.81 -17.10
N LEU A 206 16.58 6.75 -17.18
CA LEU A 206 15.36 6.71 -16.36
C LEU A 206 14.44 5.56 -16.78
N TYR A 207 14.53 5.15 -18.04
CA TYR A 207 13.73 4.07 -18.63
C TYR A 207 14.58 2.83 -18.91
N THR A 208 15.68 2.64 -18.19
CA THR A 208 16.32 1.34 -18.20
C THR A 208 15.32 0.33 -17.63
N ARG A 209 14.91 -0.62 -18.47
CA ARG A 209 13.97 -1.71 -18.15
C ARG A 209 14.58 -3.08 -18.45
N SER A 210 15.88 -3.16 -18.17
CA SER A 210 16.75 -4.31 -18.44
C SER A 210 16.69 -5.39 -17.36
N ARG A 211 16.12 -5.08 -16.19
CA ARG A 211 15.85 -6.02 -15.09
C ARG A 211 14.78 -5.42 -14.18
N THR A 212 13.51 -5.66 -14.49
CA THR A 212 12.37 -5.00 -13.82
C THR A 212 11.63 -5.86 -12.80
N LEU A 213 11.78 -7.18 -12.91
CA LEU A 213 11.23 -8.16 -12.00
C LEU A 213 12.28 -9.24 -11.77
N ASP A 214 12.59 -9.49 -10.51
CA ASP A 214 13.29 -10.70 -10.08
C ASP A 214 12.27 -11.64 -9.42
N LEU A 215 12.18 -12.89 -9.86
CA LEU A 215 11.45 -13.96 -9.17
C LEU A 215 12.44 -14.98 -8.63
N VAL A 216 12.52 -15.07 -7.31
CA VAL A 216 13.39 -16.04 -6.61
C VAL A 216 12.55 -17.21 -6.15
N HIS A 217 12.93 -18.42 -6.56
CA HIS A 217 12.39 -19.67 -6.06
C HIS A 217 13.24 -20.17 -4.89
N VAL A 218 12.59 -20.38 -3.75
CA VAL A 218 13.18 -21.01 -2.58
C VAL A 218 12.63 -22.43 -2.49
N SER A 219 13.41 -23.40 -3.00
CA SER A 219 13.01 -24.82 -3.03
C SER A 219 13.60 -25.60 -1.85
N SER A 220 12.99 -26.75 -1.56
CA SER A 220 13.41 -27.68 -0.51
C SER A 220 14.46 -28.71 -0.95
N GLU A 221 14.95 -28.66 -2.19
CA GLU A 221 15.87 -29.68 -2.72
C GLU A 221 17.25 -29.60 -2.03
N GLY A 222 17.67 -30.72 -1.41
CA GLY A 222 18.93 -30.82 -0.66
C GLY A 222 18.74 -31.11 0.83
N THR A 223 17.89 -32.09 1.18
CA THR A 223 17.58 -32.53 2.57
C THR A 223 18.86 -32.76 3.38
N GLY A 224 19.26 -31.77 4.18
CA GLY A 224 20.55 -31.69 4.86
C GLY A 224 21.03 -30.26 5.15
N ILE A 225 20.36 -29.24 4.60
CA ILE A 225 20.76 -27.84 4.75
C ILE A 225 20.37 -27.30 6.14
N GLN A 226 21.31 -26.63 6.80
CA GLN A 226 21.06 -25.89 8.03
C GLN A 226 20.25 -24.61 7.74
N TYR A 227 19.36 -24.24 8.66
CA TYR A 227 18.53 -23.03 8.50
C TYR A 227 19.38 -21.79 8.21
N ASP A 228 20.48 -21.61 8.93
CA ASP A 228 21.36 -20.44 8.74
C ASP A 228 21.96 -20.39 7.33
N GLN A 229 22.39 -21.51 6.75
CA GLN A 229 22.92 -21.53 5.38
C GLN A 229 21.84 -21.15 4.36
N THR A 230 20.62 -21.67 4.52
CA THR A 230 19.46 -21.33 3.69
C THR A 230 19.18 -19.84 3.77
N ARG A 231 19.01 -19.33 5.00
CA ARG A 231 18.76 -17.92 5.30
C ARG A 231 19.81 -17.04 4.63
N GLN A 232 21.10 -17.30 4.88
CA GLN A 232 22.21 -16.51 4.34
C GLN A 232 22.19 -16.42 2.81
N THR A 233 21.93 -17.54 2.13
CA THR A 233 21.87 -17.57 0.66
C THR A 233 20.77 -16.64 0.13
N TYR A 234 19.56 -16.74 0.68
CA TYR A 234 18.43 -15.96 0.18
C TYR A 234 18.50 -14.49 0.61
N LEU A 235 19.08 -14.16 1.76
CA LEU A 235 19.36 -12.76 2.11
C LEU A 235 20.38 -12.13 1.16
N ALA A 236 21.45 -12.86 0.80
CA ALA A 236 22.42 -12.40 -0.19
C ALA A 236 21.77 -12.18 -1.57
N LEU A 237 20.85 -13.07 -1.99
CA LEU A 237 20.07 -12.90 -3.21
C LEU A 237 19.15 -11.68 -3.16
N VAL A 238 18.49 -11.42 -2.03
CA VAL A 238 17.67 -10.21 -1.83
C VAL A 238 18.53 -8.94 -1.97
N ARG A 239 19.71 -8.92 -1.35
CA ARG A 239 20.66 -7.79 -1.47
C ARG A 239 21.13 -7.62 -2.92
N ALA A 240 21.52 -8.71 -3.58
CA ALA A 240 21.94 -8.69 -4.98
C ALA A 240 20.81 -8.23 -5.92
N SER A 241 19.58 -8.65 -5.66
CA SER A 241 18.40 -8.16 -6.36
C SER A 241 18.24 -6.65 -6.16
N TYR A 242 18.26 -6.16 -4.91
CA TYR A 242 18.15 -4.72 -4.64
C TYR A 242 19.23 -3.91 -5.35
N ALA A 243 20.47 -4.40 -5.43
CA ALA A 243 21.56 -3.71 -6.11
C ALA A 243 21.33 -3.61 -7.62
N ASN A 244 20.87 -4.69 -8.27
CA ASN A 244 20.85 -4.82 -9.73
C ASN A 244 19.50 -4.52 -10.39
N LEU A 245 18.40 -4.61 -9.65
CA LEU A 245 17.05 -4.35 -10.17
C LEU A 245 16.92 -2.89 -10.61
N ASP A 246 16.29 -2.63 -11.74
CA ASP A 246 15.99 -1.26 -12.17
C ASP A 246 15.05 -0.58 -11.15
N ASN A 247 15.16 0.75 -11.03
CA ASN A 247 14.34 1.48 -10.07
C ASN A 247 12.84 1.34 -10.42
N TYR A 248 11.98 1.32 -9.40
CA TYR A 248 10.54 1.01 -9.52
C TYR A 248 10.20 -0.43 -9.95
N GLY A 249 11.20 -1.30 -10.12
CA GLY A 249 11.03 -2.73 -10.31
C GLY A 249 10.56 -3.47 -9.05
N HIS A 250 10.31 -4.76 -9.20
CA HIS A 250 9.79 -5.63 -8.13
C HIS A 250 10.70 -6.84 -7.88
N LEU A 251 10.76 -7.25 -6.62
CA LEU A 251 11.29 -8.54 -6.21
C LEU A 251 10.12 -9.39 -5.74
N ALA A 252 10.00 -10.59 -6.29
CA ALA A 252 9.07 -11.62 -5.86
C ALA A 252 9.86 -12.81 -5.33
N VAL A 253 9.43 -13.38 -4.21
CA VAL A 253 10.05 -14.56 -3.61
C VAL A 253 8.97 -15.62 -3.41
N TRP A 254 9.06 -16.71 -4.16
CA TRP A 254 8.23 -17.90 -4.00
C TRP A 254 8.94 -18.87 -3.08
N ILE A 255 8.33 -19.19 -1.94
CA ILE A 255 8.90 -20.05 -0.91
C ILE A 255 8.04 -21.30 -0.81
N ASP A 256 8.59 -22.44 -1.20
CA ASP A 256 7.93 -23.72 -0.95
C ASP A 256 8.00 -24.09 0.54
N PRO A 257 7.16 -25.04 1.00
CA PRO A 257 7.34 -25.67 2.29
C PRO A 257 8.77 -26.18 2.49
N ILE A 258 9.49 -25.63 3.47
CA ILE A 258 10.87 -25.97 3.77
C ILE A 258 10.96 -26.48 5.21
N ALA A 259 11.48 -27.69 5.37
CA ALA A 259 11.81 -28.26 6.66
C ALA A 259 13.33 -28.33 6.86
N CYS A 260 13.81 -27.76 7.97
CA CYS A 260 15.19 -27.91 8.43
C CYS A 260 15.19 -28.74 9.71
N GLN A 261 15.95 -29.84 9.71
CA GLN A 261 16.09 -30.72 10.89
C GLN A 261 14.74 -31.18 11.47
N GLY A 262 13.77 -31.52 10.60
CA GLY A 262 12.44 -32.00 11.01
C GLY A 262 11.44 -30.92 11.44
N ARG A 263 11.82 -29.64 11.41
CA ARG A 263 10.95 -28.49 11.73
C ARG A 263 10.69 -27.65 10.50
N ASP A 264 9.44 -27.25 10.27
CA ASP A 264 9.11 -26.26 9.23
C ASP A 264 9.70 -24.90 9.59
N VAL A 265 10.38 -24.30 8.61
CA VAL A 265 11.01 -22.98 8.72
C VAL A 265 10.48 -22.01 7.66
N THR A 266 9.44 -22.38 6.93
CA THR A 266 8.89 -21.62 5.79
C THR A 266 8.53 -20.20 6.20
N TRP A 267 7.76 -20.07 7.28
CA TRP A 267 7.34 -18.77 7.81
C TRP A 267 8.47 -18.02 8.53
N GLU A 268 9.42 -18.73 9.12
CA GLU A 268 10.59 -18.13 9.76
C GLU A 268 11.51 -17.49 8.71
N LEU A 269 11.78 -18.20 7.60
CA LEU A 269 12.55 -17.69 6.47
C LEU A 269 11.83 -16.54 5.77
N ALA A 270 10.51 -16.66 5.54
CA ALA A 270 9.70 -15.58 4.97
C ALA A 270 9.78 -14.31 5.82
N SER A 271 9.67 -14.45 7.14
CA SER A 271 9.82 -13.35 8.09
C SER A 271 11.20 -12.68 7.98
N ASP A 272 12.26 -13.47 7.94
CA ASP A 272 13.63 -12.95 7.89
C ASP A 272 13.91 -12.25 6.55
N ILE A 273 13.41 -12.79 5.43
CA ILE A 273 13.48 -12.16 4.10
C ILE A 273 12.73 -10.83 4.10
N MET A 274 11.51 -10.78 4.64
CA MET A 274 10.71 -9.54 4.71
C MET A 274 11.44 -8.45 5.50
N LEU A 275 11.94 -8.79 6.69
CA LEU A 275 12.61 -7.83 7.57
C LEU A 275 13.92 -7.32 6.96
N PHE A 276 14.74 -8.22 6.41
CA PHE A 276 15.98 -7.86 5.75
C PHE A 276 15.72 -7.04 4.47
N ALA A 277 14.78 -7.45 3.62
CA ALA A 277 14.47 -6.76 2.37
C ALA A 277 14.15 -5.28 2.60
N GLU A 278 13.44 -4.94 3.69
CA GLU A 278 13.10 -3.56 4.01
C GLU A 278 14.22 -2.74 4.69
N LYS A 279 15.19 -3.39 5.34
CA LYS A 279 16.08 -2.73 6.31
C LYS A 279 17.58 -2.94 6.10
N HIS A 280 17.99 -3.74 5.12
CA HIS A 280 19.37 -4.19 4.93
C HIS A 280 20.37 -3.10 4.50
N ASP A 281 19.90 -1.96 3.97
CA ASP A 281 20.76 -0.86 3.52
C ASP A 281 20.76 0.26 4.57
N LEU A 282 21.90 0.51 5.19
CA LEU A 282 22.04 1.50 6.26
C LEU A 282 22.70 2.75 5.69
N VAL A 283 21.96 3.87 5.68
CA VAL A 283 22.40 5.09 4.99
C VAL A 283 22.29 6.33 5.88
N ARG A 284 23.28 7.22 5.77
CA ARG A 284 23.19 8.56 6.35
C ARG A 284 22.33 9.44 5.44
N LEU A 285 21.24 9.98 5.97
CA LEU A 285 20.25 10.68 5.17
C LEU A 285 20.23 12.19 5.43
N GLU A 286 20.76 12.97 4.50
CA GLU A 286 20.82 14.43 4.61
C GLU A 286 19.62 15.10 3.92
N ARG A 287 18.44 14.93 4.52
CA ARG A 287 17.18 15.47 3.98
C ARG A 287 16.36 16.13 5.07
N GLY A 288 15.77 17.30 4.77
CA GLY A 288 15.01 18.08 5.75
C GLY A 288 13.75 17.38 6.33
N TYR A 289 13.25 16.33 5.66
CA TYR A 289 12.18 15.50 6.20
C TYR A 289 12.66 14.45 7.20
N PHE A 290 13.93 14.03 7.14
CA PHE A 290 14.51 13.07 8.07
C PHE A 290 14.99 13.84 9.30
N ARG A 291 14.37 13.57 10.45
CA ARG A 291 14.62 14.29 11.70
C ARG A 291 15.11 13.30 12.76
N PRO A 292 16.35 12.80 12.64
CA PRO A 292 16.87 11.76 13.53
C PRO A 292 16.86 12.18 15.00
N GLY A 293 17.13 13.45 15.30
CA GLY A 293 17.05 13.99 16.66
C GLY A 293 15.64 13.92 17.27
N ARG A 294 14.59 14.14 16.46
CA ARG A 294 13.20 13.97 16.90
C ARG A 294 12.89 12.50 17.18
N ILE A 295 13.29 11.61 16.27
CA ILE A 295 13.07 10.16 16.41
C ILE A 295 13.76 9.65 17.67
N LYS A 296 15.04 10.02 17.87
CA LYS A 296 15.82 9.71 19.09
C LYS A 296 15.09 10.14 20.35
N MET A 297 14.67 11.40 20.43
CA MET A 297 13.97 11.94 21.60
C MET A 297 12.66 11.19 21.88
N GLU A 298 11.85 10.94 20.84
CA GLU A 298 10.59 10.19 20.97
C GLU A 298 10.82 8.74 21.38
N THR A 299 11.88 8.10 20.88
CA THR A 299 12.25 6.73 21.28
C THR A 299 12.74 6.69 22.72
N LEU A 300 13.60 7.60 23.16
CA LEU A 300 14.13 7.61 24.53
C LEU A 300 13.06 7.85 25.59
N ASP A 301 12.02 8.62 25.26
CA ASP A 301 10.85 8.77 26.14
C ASP A 301 10.08 7.45 26.31
N GLY A 302 10.00 6.65 25.24
CA GLY A 302 9.33 5.36 25.23
C GLY A 302 10.23 4.14 25.40
N VAL A 303 11.55 4.28 25.55
CA VAL A 303 12.51 3.17 25.67
C VAL A 303 13.64 3.62 26.59
N THR A 304 13.43 3.43 27.89
CA THR A 304 14.40 3.75 28.93
C THR A 304 15.58 2.77 28.90
N GLY A 305 16.79 3.24 29.22
CA GLY A 305 18.00 2.40 29.25
C GLY A 305 18.57 2.02 27.88
N LEU A 306 18.16 2.72 26.81
CA LEU A 306 18.67 2.51 25.45
C LEU A 306 20.15 2.89 25.32
N ASP A 307 20.95 2.01 24.72
CA ASP A 307 22.28 2.37 24.23
C ASP A 307 22.15 3.24 22.97
N VAL A 308 22.33 4.54 23.17
CA VAL A 308 22.19 5.55 22.11
C VAL A 308 23.28 5.43 21.05
N ASP A 309 24.48 5.01 21.43
CA ASP A 309 25.63 4.93 20.53
C ASP A 309 25.47 3.72 19.61
N ALA A 310 25.02 2.58 20.14
CA ALA A 310 24.67 1.40 19.32
C ALA A 310 23.43 1.64 18.44
N ALA A 311 22.49 2.48 18.86
CA ALA A 311 21.26 2.75 18.13
C ALA A 311 21.43 3.62 16.87
N GLN A 312 22.53 4.40 16.77
CA GLN A 312 22.92 5.19 15.59
C GLN A 312 21.74 5.88 14.87
N PHE A 313 21.04 6.77 15.57
CA PHE A 313 19.79 7.39 15.07
C PHE A 313 20.00 8.26 13.82
N GLU A 314 21.22 8.72 13.56
CA GLU A 314 21.62 9.46 12.36
C GLU A 314 21.57 8.63 11.07
N LEU A 315 21.48 7.29 11.19
CA LEU A 315 21.36 6.37 10.08
C LEU A 315 19.93 5.91 9.89
N ALA A 316 19.44 5.97 8.64
CA ALA A 316 18.16 5.43 8.23
C ALA A 316 18.36 4.05 7.60
N ASN A 317 17.45 3.12 7.87
CA ASN A 317 17.39 1.84 7.17
C ASN A 317 16.54 2.00 5.90
N GLU A 318 17.08 1.56 4.78
CA GLU A 318 16.48 1.53 3.46
C GLU A 318 16.56 0.12 2.86
N GLY A 319 15.84 -0.05 1.76
CA GLY A 319 15.72 -1.31 1.07
C GLY A 319 14.47 -1.29 0.19
N PHE A 320 13.92 -2.48 -0.03
CA PHE A 320 12.62 -2.62 -0.67
C PHE A 320 11.49 -2.10 0.21
N THR A 321 10.35 -1.83 -0.40
CA THR A 321 9.06 -1.64 0.28
C THR A 321 8.26 -2.94 0.16
N TYR A 322 7.88 -3.54 1.29
CA TYR A 322 6.97 -4.69 1.30
C TYR A 322 5.60 -4.30 0.73
N ARG A 323 5.03 -5.18 -0.11
CA ARG A 323 3.74 -4.96 -0.76
C ARG A 323 2.71 -5.95 -0.27
N ASP A 324 2.94 -7.23 -0.51
CA ASP A 324 1.96 -8.29 -0.31
C ASP A 324 2.61 -9.65 -0.04
N CYS A 325 1.87 -10.52 0.64
CA CYS A 325 2.17 -11.93 0.83
C CYS A 325 0.94 -12.74 0.42
N TYR A 326 1.08 -13.62 -0.57
CA TYR A 326 0.05 -14.60 -0.91
C TYR A 326 0.35 -15.90 -0.20
N VAL A 327 -0.71 -16.53 0.32
CA VAL A 327 -0.65 -17.88 0.92
C VAL A 327 -1.25 -18.87 -0.08
N CYS A 328 -0.44 -19.81 -0.53
CA CYS A 328 -0.80 -20.75 -1.59
C CYS A 328 -0.84 -22.20 -1.07
N PRO A 329 -1.91 -22.61 -0.35
CA PRO A 329 -2.04 -23.99 0.12
C PRO A 329 -2.27 -24.95 -1.05
N SER A 330 -1.79 -26.19 -0.95
CA SER A 330 -1.97 -27.20 -1.99
C SER A 330 -3.44 -27.56 -2.23
N SER A 331 -4.26 -27.50 -1.17
CA SER A 331 -5.69 -27.80 -1.20
C SER A 331 -6.46 -27.05 -0.11
N THR A 332 -7.79 -27.06 -0.18
CA THR A 332 -8.65 -26.46 0.87
C THR A 332 -8.60 -27.21 2.20
N LYS A 333 -8.01 -28.41 2.23
CA LYS A 333 -7.83 -29.25 3.43
C LYS A 333 -6.37 -29.34 3.87
N ALA A 334 -5.52 -28.50 3.29
CA ALA A 334 -4.11 -28.39 3.64
C ALA A 334 -3.93 -28.22 5.16
N ARG A 335 -2.97 -28.95 5.71
CA ARG A 335 -2.56 -28.85 7.11
C ARG A 335 -1.43 -27.83 7.26
N SER A 336 -1.13 -27.44 8.50
CA SER A 336 -0.02 -26.51 8.77
C SER A 336 1.23 -26.98 8.03
N ASN A 337 2.02 -26.01 7.57
CA ASN A 337 3.30 -26.24 6.89
C ASN A 337 3.18 -26.81 5.46
N ASP A 338 1.98 -26.82 4.86
CA ASP A 338 1.77 -27.23 3.45
C ASP A 338 1.82 -26.06 2.45
N ALA A 339 1.59 -24.82 2.89
CA ALA A 339 1.40 -23.71 1.95
C ALA A 339 2.72 -23.11 1.48
N SER A 340 2.87 -22.99 0.15
CA SER A 340 3.88 -22.11 -0.44
C SER A 340 3.49 -20.64 -0.21
N LEU A 341 4.48 -19.76 -0.14
CA LEU A 341 4.30 -18.32 0.07
C LEU A 341 4.84 -17.54 -1.12
N LEU A 342 4.12 -16.49 -1.53
CA LEU A 342 4.63 -15.52 -2.52
C LEU A 342 4.73 -14.15 -1.87
N LEU A 343 5.96 -13.72 -1.59
CA LEU A 343 6.27 -12.38 -1.10
C LEU A 343 6.51 -11.43 -2.27
N VAL A 344 5.97 -10.21 -2.19
CA VAL A 344 6.14 -9.17 -3.22
C VAL A 344 6.70 -7.89 -2.59
N PHE A 345 7.75 -7.37 -3.20
CA PHE A 345 8.48 -6.19 -2.79
C PHE A 345 8.65 -5.22 -3.96
N GLN A 346 8.70 -3.90 -3.68
CA GLN A 346 8.96 -2.87 -4.68
C GLN A 346 10.21 -2.07 -4.34
N LYS A 347 11.10 -1.89 -5.31
CA LYS A 347 12.26 -1.00 -5.18
C LYS A 347 11.82 0.44 -5.43
N ASN A 348 11.96 1.30 -4.42
CA ASN A 348 11.80 2.75 -4.57
C ASN A 348 13.12 3.41 -4.14
N LYS A 349 14.18 3.25 -4.94
CA LYS A 349 15.46 3.91 -4.67
C LYS A 349 15.30 5.40 -4.96
N ARG A 350 15.83 6.26 -4.08
CA ARG A 350 15.82 7.70 -4.31
C ARG A 350 16.46 8.06 -5.65
N ASP A 351 15.72 8.83 -6.44
CA ASP A 351 16.14 9.36 -7.72
C ASP A 351 15.75 10.85 -7.79
N GLU A 352 16.76 11.72 -7.90
CA GLU A 352 16.60 13.18 -7.90
C GLU A 352 16.68 13.78 -9.31
N VAL A 353 16.73 12.94 -10.35
CA VAL A 353 16.73 13.42 -11.74
C VAL A 353 15.48 14.26 -12.00
N VAL A 354 15.70 15.49 -12.43
CA VAL A 354 14.63 16.44 -12.77
C VAL A 354 13.86 15.93 -13.98
N VAL A 355 12.54 15.85 -13.83
CA VAL A 355 11.62 15.50 -14.92
C VAL A 355 10.84 16.75 -15.34
N PRO A 356 10.90 17.18 -16.62
CA PRO A 356 10.17 18.35 -17.09
C PRO A 356 8.66 18.14 -17.02
N CYS A 357 7.91 19.23 -17.09
CA CYS A 357 6.45 19.18 -17.01
C CYS A 357 5.87 18.36 -18.18
N PRO A 358 5.00 17.35 -17.94
CA PRO A 358 4.39 16.58 -19.02
C PRO A 358 3.48 17.41 -19.94
N ALA A 359 2.99 18.55 -19.44
CA ALA A 359 2.04 19.39 -20.17
C ALA A 359 2.72 20.44 -21.04
N CYS A 360 3.63 21.23 -20.46
CA CYS A 360 4.28 22.34 -21.16
C CYS A 360 5.75 22.10 -21.49
N ARG A 361 6.32 20.95 -21.09
CA ARG A 361 7.73 20.56 -21.30
C ARG A 361 8.79 21.42 -20.60
N SER A 362 8.35 22.42 -19.85
CA SER A 362 9.26 23.28 -19.09
C SER A 362 10.00 22.52 -17.99
N TYR A 363 11.29 22.84 -17.83
CA TYR A 363 12.14 22.46 -16.71
C TYR A 363 12.01 23.40 -15.51
N ASP A 364 11.19 24.45 -15.61
CA ASP A 364 10.82 25.29 -14.48
C ASP A 364 9.86 24.52 -13.55
N VAL A 365 10.46 23.69 -12.70
CA VAL A 365 9.80 22.76 -11.79
C VAL A 365 10.48 22.77 -10.43
N GLN A 366 9.72 22.59 -9.37
CA GLN A 366 10.24 22.47 -8.00
C GLN A 366 9.96 21.08 -7.42
N GLY A 367 10.87 20.57 -6.59
CA GLY A 367 10.86 19.17 -6.15
C GLY A 367 10.57 18.92 -4.67
N ASN A 368 10.05 19.86 -3.89
CA ASN A 368 10.10 19.77 -2.42
C ASN A 368 9.19 18.70 -1.75
N SER A 369 8.63 17.76 -2.52
CA SER A 369 7.73 16.72 -2.00
C SER A 369 8.05 15.31 -2.51
N TYR A 370 7.67 14.31 -1.71
CA TYR A 370 7.71 12.89 -2.07
C TYR A 370 6.33 12.29 -1.74
N PRO A 371 5.63 11.66 -2.70
CA PRO A 371 4.40 10.92 -2.44
C PRO A 371 4.61 9.69 -1.55
N SER A 372 5.79 9.06 -1.64
CA SER A 372 6.22 7.96 -0.78
C SER A 372 7.74 8.01 -0.63
N LEU A 373 8.28 7.35 0.39
CA LEU A 373 9.73 7.25 0.56
C LEU A 373 10.41 6.77 -0.75
N GLY A 374 11.49 7.45 -1.12
CA GLY A 374 12.25 7.15 -2.34
C GLY A 374 11.69 7.74 -3.65
N VAL A 375 10.43 8.17 -3.69
CA VAL A 375 9.79 8.62 -4.95
C VAL A 375 9.73 10.14 -4.99
N ARG A 376 10.62 10.78 -5.75
CA ARG A 376 10.62 12.24 -5.93
C ARG A 376 9.41 12.70 -6.74
N SER A 377 8.79 13.81 -6.34
CA SER A 377 7.75 14.49 -7.14
C SER A 377 8.14 15.91 -7.49
N TRP A 378 7.69 16.35 -8.66
CA TRP A 378 7.93 17.67 -9.23
C TRP A 378 6.60 18.42 -9.34
N GLU A 379 6.63 19.73 -9.10
CA GLU A 379 5.53 20.65 -9.33
C GLU A 379 5.95 21.68 -10.37
N CYS A 380 5.19 21.82 -11.45
CA CYS A 380 5.49 22.80 -12.49
C CYS A 380 5.28 24.24 -11.99
N CYS A 381 6.31 25.08 -12.15
CA CYS A 381 6.29 26.47 -11.74
C CYS A 381 5.81 27.40 -12.85
N ASN A 382 5.98 27.03 -14.13
CA ASN A 382 5.54 27.83 -15.30
C ASN A 382 4.11 28.39 -15.14
N PRO A 383 3.94 29.73 -15.01
CA PRO A 383 2.63 30.36 -14.76
C PRO A 383 1.65 30.19 -15.93
N LEU A 384 2.16 29.91 -17.14
CA LEU A 384 1.37 29.70 -18.36
C LEU A 384 1.14 28.23 -18.71
N CYS A 385 1.48 27.30 -17.81
CA CYS A 385 1.21 25.89 -18.01
C CYS A 385 -0.31 25.63 -18.14
N PRO A 386 -0.77 24.88 -19.17
CA PRO A 386 -2.21 24.67 -19.40
C PRO A 386 -2.88 23.81 -18.32
N GLU A 387 -2.09 22.98 -17.63
CA GLU A 387 -2.55 22.02 -16.63
C GLU A 387 -2.40 22.50 -15.18
N ARG A 388 -2.17 23.81 -14.97
CA ARG A 388 -2.34 24.39 -13.64
C ARG A 388 -3.74 24.07 -13.10
N SER A 389 -3.84 23.82 -11.80
CA SER A 389 -5.11 23.50 -11.14
C SER A 389 -6.13 24.65 -11.25
N LYS A 390 -7.37 24.40 -10.80
CA LYS A 390 -8.44 25.42 -10.74
C LYS A 390 -8.03 26.69 -9.98
N TYR A 391 -7.16 26.56 -8.98
CA TYR A 391 -6.70 27.66 -8.12
C TYR A 391 -5.23 28.00 -8.42
N ASN A 392 -4.89 28.02 -9.71
CA ASN A 392 -3.59 28.39 -10.27
C ASN A 392 -2.34 27.70 -9.70
N ARG A 393 -2.47 26.59 -8.99
CA ARG A 393 -1.32 25.81 -8.50
C ARG A 393 -0.76 24.88 -9.58
N GLY A 394 0.57 24.72 -9.62
CA GLY A 394 1.26 23.84 -10.56
C GLY A 394 0.79 22.37 -10.52
N LYS A 395 0.87 21.69 -11.67
CA LYS A 395 0.64 20.24 -11.73
C LYS A 395 1.77 19.51 -11.00
N ARG A 396 1.41 18.60 -10.09
CA ARG A 396 2.34 17.66 -9.46
C ARG A 396 2.38 16.33 -10.20
N TYR A 397 3.57 15.76 -10.33
CA TYR A 397 3.81 14.45 -10.93
C TYR A 397 5.11 13.84 -10.41
N SER A 398 5.31 12.54 -10.59
CA SER A 398 6.56 11.84 -10.29
C SER A 398 6.88 10.89 -11.43
N PHE A 399 8.15 10.55 -11.64
CA PHE A 399 8.52 9.58 -12.68
C PHE A 399 7.77 8.25 -12.54
N LYS A 400 7.56 7.78 -11.30
CA LYS A 400 6.74 6.58 -11.03
C LYS A 400 5.30 6.73 -11.54
N ALA A 401 4.61 7.82 -11.18
CA ALA A 401 3.22 8.04 -11.61
C ALA A 401 3.11 8.19 -13.14
N LEU A 402 4.16 8.74 -13.72
CA LEU A 402 4.34 8.91 -15.14
C LEU A 402 4.52 7.55 -15.86
N LEU A 403 5.40 6.68 -15.34
CA LEU A 403 5.59 5.30 -15.80
C LEU A 403 4.30 4.46 -15.69
N THR A 404 3.55 4.60 -14.60
CA THR A 404 2.27 3.90 -14.46
C THR A 404 1.22 4.39 -15.45
N GLN A 405 1.27 5.66 -15.85
CA GLN A 405 0.38 6.17 -16.91
C GLN A 405 0.74 5.59 -18.28
N GLU A 406 2.03 5.46 -18.58
CA GLU A 406 2.48 4.77 -19.79
C GLU A 406 2.01 3.31 -19.84
N ALA A 407 1.98 2.63 -18.69
CA ALA A 407 1.43 1.27 -18.59
C ALA A 407 -0.04 1.19 -19.03
N ILE A 408 -0.83 2.23 -18.76
CA ILE A 408 -2.23 2.35 -19.22
C ILE A 408 -2.27 2.67 -20.70
N ASP A 409 -1.35 3.51 -21.18
CA ASP A 409 -1.37 4.06 -22.53
C ASP A 409 -1.00 3.04 -23.63
N ASP A 410 -0.21 2.03 -23.27
CA ASP A 410 0.17 0.95 -24.19
C ASP A 410 -0.73 -0.28 -24.04
N GLU A 411 -1.61 -0.50 -25.01
CA GLU A 411 -2.62 -1.58 -25.02
C GLU A 411 -1.99 -2.99 -24.93
N ARG A 412 -0.70 -3.16 -25.27
CA ARG A 412 0.02 -4.45 -25.11
C ARG A 412 0.23 -4.84 -23.63
N ASN A 413 -0.03 -3.91 -22.72
CA ASN A 413 0.01 -4.13 -21.28
C ASN A 413 -1.35 -4.50 -20.68
N GLU A 414 -2.43 -4.52 -21.47
CA GLU A 414 -3.75 -4.87 -20.93
C GLU A 414 -3.77 -6.30 -20.36
N ILE A 415 -4.18 -6.40 -19.09
CA ILE A 415 -4.26 -7.65 -18.34
C ILE A 415 -5.66 -8.24 -18.54
N PRO A 416 -5.80 -9.53 -18.90
CA PRO A 416 -7.09 -10.19 -18.96
C PRO A 416 -7.87 -10.09 -17.64
N VAL A 417 -9.16 -9.79 -17.72
CA VAL A 417 -10.02 -9.62 -16.53
C VAL A 417 -10.08 -10.90 -15.72
N GLU A 418 -10.06 -12.06 -16.37
CA GLU A 418 -10.04 -13.38 -15.75
C GLU A 418 -8.79 -13.57 -14.89
N SER A 419 -7.63 -13.08 -15.35
CA SER A 419 -6.37 -13.12 -14.59
C SER A 419 -6.45 -12.24 -13.34
N VAL A 420 -7.00 -11.03 -13.47
CA VAL A 420 -7.18 -10.14 -12.31
C VAL A 420 -8.14 -10.76 -11.30
N ARG A 421 -9.25 -11.36 -11.76
CA ARG A 421 -10.21 -12.05 -10.90
C ARG A 421 -9.62 -13.27 -10.20
N SER A 422 -8.79 -14.06 -10.90
CA SER A 422 -8.20 -15.26 -10.30
C SER A 422 -7.20 -14.94 -9.19
N TRP A 423 -6.50 -13.81 -9.30
CA TRP A 423 -5.50 -13.35 -8.31
C TRP A 423 -6.00 -12.24 -7.38
N MET A 424 -7.32 -12.02 -7.33
CA MET A 424 -7.93 -10.91 -6.60
C MET A 424 -7.81 -11.06 -5.07
N ARG A 425 -7.67 -12.29 -4.57
CA ARG A 425 -7.48 -12.61 -3.14
C ARG A 425 -6.04 -13.03 -2.90
N ASP A 426 -5.52 -12.74 -1.71
CA ASP A 426 -4.18 -13.12 -1.28
C ASP A 426 -4.11 -14.52 -0.62
N VAL A 427 -5.20 -15.28 -0.65
CA VAL A 427 -5.20 -16.72 -0.35
C VAL A 427 -5.56 -17.49 -1.63
N GLN A 428 -4.62 -18.29 -2.13
CA GLN A 428 -4.60 -18.83 -3.50
C GLN A 428 -4.42 -20.36 -3.52
N VAL A 429 -5.52 -21.10 -3.43
CA VAL A 429 -5.49 -22.57 -3.32
C VAL A 429 -5.04 -23.23 -4.63
N GLY A 430 -4.09 -24.16 -4.54
CA GLY A 430 -3.66 -25.03 -5.64
C GLY A 430 -2.82 -24.34 -6.71
N ARG A 431 -2.26 -23.15 -6.42
CA ARG A 431 -1.40 -22.41 -7.35
C ARG A 431 0.05 -22.85 -7.26
N ASN A 432 0.74 -22.75 -8.39
CA ASN A 432 2.18 -23.00 -8.48
C ASN A 432 2.97 -21.77 -8.96
N ILE A 433 4.30 -21.87 -8.88
CA ILE A 433 5.23 -20.80 -9.26
C ILE A 433 5.13 -20.40 -10.74
N SER A 434 4.77 -21.30 -11.65
CA SER A 434 4.63 -20.97 -13.08
C SER A 434 3.41 -20.08 -13.34
N GLU A 435 2.29 -20.35 -12.66
CA GLU A 435 1.11 -19.49 -12.68
C GLU A 435 1.39 -18.14 -12.00
N ALA A 436 2.13 -18.15 -10.88
CA ALA A 436 2.58 -16.95 -10.21
C ALA A 436 3.48 -16.10 -11.11
N LEU A 437 4.41 -16.70 -11.87
CA LEU A 437 5.26 -15.99 -12.83
C LEU A 437 4.41 -15.27 -13.89
N LYS A 438 3.41 -15.94 -14.47
CA LYS A 438 2.50 -15.30 -15.45
C LYS A 438 1.75 -14.12 -14.85
N MET A 439 1.25 -14.26 -13.62
CA MET A 439 0.63 -13.16 -12.88
C MET A 439 1.62 -12.02 -12.62
N LEU A 440 2.82 -12.34 -12.14
CA LEU A 440 3.83 -11.34 -11.78
C LEU A 440 4.29 -10.54 -13.00
N VAL A 441 4.54 -11.21 -14.12
CA VAL A 441 4.90 -10.59 -15.40
C VAL A 441 3.78 -9.65 -15.84
N SER A 442 2.53 -10.10 -15.86
CA SER A 442 1.41 -9.26 -16.31
C SER A 442 1.10 -8.11 -15.35
N HIS A 443 1.23 -8.30 -14.04
CA HIS A 443 0.81 -7.30 -13.05
C HIS A 443 1.91 -6.30 -12.67
N TYR A 444 3.20 -6.65 -12.82
CA TYR A 444 4.34 -5.86 -12.31
C TYR A 444 5.40 -5.53 -13.36
N THR A 445 5.16 -5.78 -14.65
CA THR A 445 6.08 -5.43 -15.74
C THR A 445 5.34 -4.82 -16.94
N LEU A 446 6.09 -4.11 -17.79
CA LEU A 446 5.63 -3.57 -19.06
C LEU A 446 6.10 -4.43 -20.23
N TYR A 447 5.43 -4.31 -21.37
CA TYR A 447 5.76 -5.02 -22.60
C TYR A 447 7.19 -4.64 -23.03
N GLY A 448 7.99 -5.65 -23.39
CA GLY A 448 9.40 -5.49 -23.73
C GLY A 448 10.35 -5.46 -22.53
N ASP A 449 9.86 -5.53 -21.30
CA ASP A 449 10.70 -5.64 -20.12
C ASP A 449 11.47 -6.96 -20.08
N VAL A 450 12.54 -6.94 -19.28
CA VAL A 450 13.31 -8.14 -18.94
C VAL A 450 13.02 -8.54 -17.50
N VAL A 451 12.74 -9.83 -17.33
CA VAL A 451 12.44 -10.51 -16.07
C VAL A 451 13.54 -11.52 -15.79
N HIS A 452 14.01 -11.57 -14.55
CA HIS A 452 15.02 -12.53 -14.12
C HIS A 452 14.38 -13.54 -13.19
N VAL A 453 14.61 -14.82 -13.44
CA VAL A 453 14.11 -15.92 -12.60
C VAL A 453 15.29 -16.70 -12.03
N PHE A 454 15.25 -16.97 -10.73
CA PHE A 454 16.31 -17.65 -9.98
C PHE A 454 15.76 -18.97 -9.45
N GLY A 455 16.30 -20.11 -9.90
CA GLY A 455 15.86 -21.43 -9.48
C GLY A 455 14.47 -21.83 -9.97
N VAL A 456 13.95 -21.18 -11.01
CA VAL A 456 12.66 -21.51 -11.62
C VAL A 456 12.88 -22.38 -12.86
N ASP A 457 12.55 -23.66 -12.74
CA ASP A 457 12.70 -24.61 -13.83
C ASP A 457 11.58 -24.50 -14.87
N GLY A 458 11.94 -24.74 -16.14
CA GLY A 458 10.97 -24.85 -17.24
C GLY A 458 10.22 -23.57 -17.61
N ALA A 459 10.59 -22.40 -17.05
CA ALA A 459 10.02 -21.13 -17.50
C ALA A 459 10.40 -20.83 -18.96
N ALA A 460 9.47 -20.26 -19.74
CA ALA A 460 9.72 -19.89 -21.12
C ALA A 460 10.64 -18.67 -21.20
N SER A 461 11.47 -18.57 -22.25
CA SER A 461 12.36 -17.42 -22.50
C SER A 461 11.62 -16.12 -22.85
N ASP A 462 10.34 -16.22 -23.21
CA ASP A 462 9.40 -15.10 -23.34
C ASP A 462 8.09 -15.45 -22.62
N VAL A 463 7.58 -14.50 -21.83
CA VAL A 463 6.27 -14.59 -21.20
C VAL A 463 5.52 -13.29 -21.49
N LEU A 464 4.44 -13.37 -22.27
CA LEU A 464 3.57 -12.23 -22.60
C LEU A 464 4.34 -11.03 -23.20
N GLY A 465 5.35 -11.30 -24.04
CA GLY A 465 6.17 -10.27 -24.69
C GLY A 465 7.23 -9.64 -23.78
N ARG A 466 7.59 -10.32 -22.68
CA ARG A 466 8.71 -9.96 -21.80
C ARG A 466 9.76 -11.04 -21.87
N ARG A 467 11.02 -10.64 -22.01
CA ARG A 467 12.15 -11.56 -22.06
C ARG A 467 12.45 -12.08 -20.66
N VAL A 468 12.60 -13.39 -20.52
CA VAL A 468 12.95 -14.06 -19.26
C VAL A 468 14.39 -14.53 -19.31
N VAL A 469 15.16 -14.17 -18.27
CA VAL A 469 16.56 -14.55 -18.07
C VAL A 469 16.64 -15.51 -16.88
N HIS A 470 17.22 -16.67 -17.10
CA HIS A 470 17.29 -17.74 -16.11
C HIS A 470 18.63 -17.72 -15.37
N HIS A 471 18.55 -17.95 -14.07
CA HIS A 471 19.70 -18.07 -13.18
C HIS A 471 19.53 -19.33 -12.33
N THR A 472 20.62 -20.06 -12.14
CA THR A 472 20.70 -21.14 -11.17
C THR A 472 20.96 -20.57 -9.78
N VAL A 473 20.31 -21.11 -8.75
CA VAL A 473 20.62 -20.78 -7.36
C VAL A 473 21.62 -21.81 -6.85
N GLU A 474 22.82 -21.36 -6.50
CA GLU A 474 23.79 -22.21 -5.82
C GLU A 474 23.80 -21.87 -4.33
N LEU A 475 23.58 -22.87 -3.47
CA LEU A 475 23.68 -22.74 -2.01
C LEU A 475 25.15 -22.66 -1.57
N ARG A 476 25.84 -21.57 -1.93
CA ARG A 476 27.22 -21.31 -1.50
C ARG A 476 27.24 -20.28 -0.39
N MET A 477 28.06 -20.52 0.63
CA MET A 477 28.41 -19.48 1.60
C MET A 477 29.32 -18.46 0.93
N SER A 478 28.77 -17.32 0.52
CA SER A 478 29.60 -16.19 0.10
C SER A 478 29.11 -14.92 0.80
N VAL A 479 29.80 -14.62 1.90
CA VAL A 479 29.57 -13.53 2.87
C VAL A 479 28.46 -13.81 3.89
N LYS A 480 28.82 -13.79 5.18
CA LYS A 480 27.86 -13.86 6.29
C LYS A 480 27.17 -12.49 6.41
N GLU A 481 25.88 -12.43 6.11
CA GLU A 481 25.00 -11.33 6.48
C GLU A 481 24.88 -11.27 8.01
N THR A 482 25.35 -10.17 8.60
CA THR A 482 25.31 -9.90 10.05
C THR A 482 24.15 -8.98 10.44
N PHE A 483 23.15 -8.85 9.57
CA PHE A 483 22.05 -7.90 9.74
C PHE A 483 21.30 -8.10 11.05
N PHE A 484 21.09 -9.33 11.50
CA PHE A 484 20.29 -9.61 12.71
C PHE A 484 21.10 -9.49 14.01
N GLU A 485 22.42 -9.51 13.90
CA GLU A 485 23.37 -9.40 15.00
C GLU A 485 23.70 -7.95 15.32
N ASP A 486 24.10 -7.16 14.32
CA ASP A 486 24.78 -5.88 14.55
C ASP A 486 24.06 -4.66 13.93
N ASN A 487 22.88 -4.82 13.32
CA ASN A 487 22.21 -3.68 12.71
C ASN A 487 21.61 -2.73 13.77
N PRO A 488 21.90 -1.42 13.73
CA PRO A 488 21.39 -0.43 14.69
C PRO A 488 19.87 -0.40 14.83
N TRP A 489 19.13 -0.85 13.81
CA TRP A 489 17.68 -1.00 13.88
C TRP A 489 17.21 -1.76 15.12
N PHE A 490 17.87 -2.87 15.44
CA PHE A 490 17.55 -3.76 16.56
C PHE A 490 17.90 -3.12 17.91
N HIS A 491 19.01 -2.39 17.97
CA HIS A 491 19.44 -1.65 19.16
C HIS A 491 18.49 -0.53 19.57
N ARG A 492 17.55 -0.10 18.72
CA ARG A 492 16.56 0.95 19.03
C ARG A 492 15.39 0.49 19.90
N TYR A 493 15.21 -0.82 20.11
CA TYR A 493 14.08 -1.35 20.89
C TYR A 493 14.39 -2.62 21.70
N ILE A 494 15.46 -3.36 21.40
CA ILE A 494 15.88 -4.54 22.19
C ILE A 494 16.58 -4.05 23.46
N VAL A 495 15.77 -3.62 24.42
CA VAL A 495 16.22 -3.29 25.76
C VAL A 495 15.39 -4.10 26.73
N ALA A 496 16.05 -4.73 27.70
CA ALA A 496 15.36 -5.41 28.77
C ALA A 496 14.57 -4.36 29.59
N ARG A 497 13.23 -4.46 29.56
CA ARG A 497 12.38 -3.59 30.38
C ARG A 497 12.59 -3.93 31.86
N SER A 498 13.13 -3.00 32.63
CA SER A 498 13.16 -3.09 34.09
C SER A 498 11.75 -2.89 34.67
N LEU A 499 11.49 -3.49 35.83
CA LEU A 499 10.35 -3.09 36.63
C LEU A 499 10.72 -1.77 37.31
N ASP A 500 10.10 -0.66 36.89
CA ASP A 500 10.37 0.67 37.43
C ASP A 500 9.85 0.83 38.89
N SER A 501 8.96 -0.07 39.33
CA SER A 501 8.37 -0.16 40.68
C SER A 501 8.09 -1.62 41.06
N LYS A 502 7.61 -1.90 42.29
CA LYS A 502 7.08 -3.22 42.64
C LYS A 502 5.94 -3.57 41.67
N ALA A 503 5.99 -4.76 41.07
CA ALA A 503 4.93 -5.24 40.18
C ALA A 503 3.57 -5.12 40.88
N GLU A 504 2.62 -4.47 40.22
CA GLU A 504 1.30 -4.23 40.79
C GLU A 504 0.39 -5.43 40.53
N PRO A 505 -0.20 -6.05 41.57
CA PRO A 505 -1.22 -7.06 41.37
C PRO A 505 -2.42 -6.39 40.69
N GLY A 506 -2.82 -6.93 39.54
CA GLY A 506 -4.01 -6.43 38.83
C GLY A 506 -5.25 -6.55 39.72
N GLU A 507 -6.15 -5.59 39.61
CA GLU A 507 -7.45 -5.68 40.30
C GLU A 507 -8.31 -6.74 39.60
N ALA A 508 -8.88 -7.67 40.37
CA ALA A 508 -9.79 -8.66 39.82
C ALA A 508 -11.09 -7.95 39.39
N SER A 509 -11.24 -7.66 38.10
CA SER A 509 -12.47 -7.04 37.58
C SER A 509 -13.67 -7.97 37.65
N GLY A 510 -13.43 -9.29 37.67
CA GLY A 510 -14.45 -10.29 37.87
C GLY A 510 -13.98 -11.72 37.59
N GLU A 511 -14.67 -12.69 38.20
CA GLU A 511 -14.53 -14.11 37.93
C GLU A 511 -15.90 -14.68 37.55
N VAL A 512 -15.97 -15.34 36.39
CA VAL A 512 -17.20 -15.89 35.84
C VAL A 512 -16.96 -17.35 35.47
N GLY A 513 -17.37 -18.27 36.35
CA GLY A 513 -17.07 -19.69 36.21
C GLY A 513 -15.56 -19.92 36.25
N LYS A 514 -14.98 -20.40 35.14
CA LYS A 514 -13.54 -20.66 35.00
C LYS A 514 -12.75 -19.50 34.40
N ILE A 515 -13.40 -18.37 34.12
CA ILE A 515 -12.80 -17.22 33.44
C ILE A 515 -12.49 -16.14 34.47
N ARG A 516 -11.23 -15.70 34.52
CA ARG A 516 -10.77 -14.61 35.40
C ARG A 516 -10.35 -13.42 34.54
N VAL A 517 -10.91 -12.24 34.80
CA VAL A 517 -10.55 -10.99 34.13
C VAL A 517 -9.78 -10.12 35.13
N LEU A 518 -8.55 -9.76 34.77
CA LEU A 518 -7.66 -8.92 35.57
C LEU A 518 -7.44 -7.58 34.87
N GLN A 519 -7.76 -6.49 35.55
CA GLN A 519 -7.51 -5.15 35.01
C GLN A 519 -6.09 -4.69 35.28
N GLY A 520 -5.40 -4.27 34.22
CA GLY A 520 -4.14 -3.54 34.31
C GLY A 520 -3.22 -3.77 33.13
N ASN A 521 -2.00 -3.25 33.24
CA ASN A 521 -1.00 -3.40 32.20
C ASN A 521 -0.47 -4.84 32.14
N ALA A 522 -0.51 -5.46 30.96
CA ALA A 522 -0.08 -6.85 30.77
C ALA A 522 1.33 -7.14 31.28
N PHE A 523 2.30 -6.25 31.05
CA PHE A 523 3.67 -6.45 31.52
C PHE A 523 3.76 -6.48 33.05
N GLN A 524 3.06 -5.56 33.73
CA GLN A 524 3.05 -5.46 35.19
C GLN A 524 2.34 -6.67 35.83
N ILE A 525 1.15 -7.00 35.34
CA ILE A 525 0.37 -8.12 35.87
C ILE A 525 1.11 -9.43 35.68
N LEU A 526 1.65 -9.69 34.48
CA LEU A 526 2.38 -10.93 34.22
C LEU A 526 3.61 -11.07 35.12
N ALA A 527 4.27 -9.96 35.48
CA ALA A 527 5.40 -9.97 36.40
C ALA A 527 5.04 -10.46 37.82
N THR A 528 3.77 -10.40 38.22
CA THR A 528 3.30 -10.90 39.53
C THR A 528 3.10 -12.41 39.57
N PHE A 529 2.90 -13.05 38.41
CA PHE A 529 2.75 -14.50 38.37
C PHE A 529 4.09 -15.22 38.51
N PRO A 530 4.15 -16.36 39.23
CA PRO A 530 5.32 -17.22 39.23
C PRO A 530 5.68 -17.71 37.81
N PRO A 531 6.95 -18.04 37.54
CA PRO A 531 7.31 -18.77 36.34
C PRO A 531 6.49 -20.06 36.19
N ASP A 532 6.31 -20.54 34.96
CA ASP A 532 5.72 -21.87 34.67
C ASP A 532 4.31 -22.08 35.29
N SER A 533 3.50 -21.01 35.29
CA SER A 533 2.13 -20.99 35.83
C SER A 533 1.05 -21.37 34.82
N PHE A 534 1.29 -21.20 33.51
CA PHE A 534 0.30 -21.37 32.44
C PHE A 534 0.69 -22.47 31.45
N ASP A 535 -0.29 -23.18 30.90
CA ASP A 535 -0.10 -24.32 29.98
C ASP A 535 -0.19 -23.93 28.50
N ALA A 536 -0.76 -22.76 28.22
CA ALA A 536 -0.82 -22.19 26.88
C ALA A 536 -1.23 -20.71 26.93
N ALA A 537 -1.00 -20.01 25.82
CA ALA A 537 -1.51 -18.67 25.61
C ALA A 537 -2.15 -18.53 24.23
N VAL A 538 -3.14 -17.64 24.11
CA VAL A 538 -3.67 -17.20 22.82
C VAL A 538 -4.13 -15.75 22.91
N THR A 539 -3.80 -14.94 21.91
CA THR A 539 -4.17 -13.52 21.92
C THR A 539 -4.19 -12.88 20.54
N SER A 540 -4.64 -11.64 20.50
CA SER A 540 -4.38 -10.68 19.44
C SER A 540 -3.96 -9.37 20.10
N PRO A 541 -2.69 -8.95 20.00
CA PRO A 541 -2.22 -7.72 20.64
C PRO A 541 -2.91 -6.49 20.06
N PRO A 542 -2.82 -5.33 20.73
CA PRO A 542 -3.09 -4.06 20.08
C PRO A 542 -2.09 -3.82 18.94
N TYR A 543 -2.53 -3.83 17.68
CA TYR A 543 -1.64 -3.59 16.54
C TYR A 543 -1.16 -2.14 16.54
N TYR A 544 0.10 -1.92 16.13
CA TYR A 544 0.73 -0.60 16.11
C TYR A 544 -0.17 0.46 15.45
N ASN A 545 -0.63 1.42 16.25
CA ASN A 545 -1.43 2.59 15.84
C ASN A 545 -2.72 2.31 15.07
N ALA A 546 -3.14 1.05 14.94
CA ALA A 546 -4.28 0.65 14.12
C ALA A 546 -5.64 1.04 14.74
N ARG A 547 -5.67 1.38 16.03
CA ARG A 547 -6.86 1.76 16.79
C ARG A 547 -6.56 2.91 17.74
N GLU A 548 -7.58 3.69 18.07
CA GLU A 548 -7.46 4.88 18.93
C GLU A 548 -6.95 4.55 20.34
N TYR A 549 -7.27 3.36 20.88
CA TYR A 549 -6.81 2.89 22.19
C TYR A 549 -5.33 2.45 22.21
N ALA A 550 -4.66 2.40 21.05
CA ALA A 550 -3.33 1.84 20.90
C ALA A 550 -2.46 2.82 20.11
N GLN A 551 -1.74 3.71 20.79
CA GLN A 551 -0.96 4.79 20.16
C GLN A 551 0.46 4.88 20.72
N TRP A 552 1.44 4.76 19.84
CA TRP A 552 2.87 4.91 20.13
C TRP A 552 3.48 6.03 19.28
N LYS A 553 4.53 6.66 19.82
CA LYS A 553 5.24 7.76 19.13
C LYS A 553 5.90 7.28 17.85
N ASN A 554 6.54 6.11 17.88
CA ASN A 554 7.14 5.44 16.73
C ASN A 554 7.17 3.92 16.94
N ILE A 555 7.56 3.18 15.89
CA ILE A 555 7.57 1.71 15.88
C ILE A 555 8.47 1.12 16.97
N TYR A 556 9.58 1.77 17.33
CA TYR A 556 10.53 1.26 18.31
C TYR A 556 9.92 1.18 19.72
N CYS A 557 9.11 2.18 20.10
CA CYS A 557 8.39 2.18 21.38
C CYS A 557 7.40 1.00 21.46
N TYR A 558 6.67 0.73 20.37
CA TYR A 558 5.75 -0.40 20.27
C TYR A 558 6.48 -1.74 20.38
N LEU A 559 7.56 -1.90 19.61
CA LEU A 559 8.34 -3.14 19.62
C LEU A 559 8.96 -3.40 21.01
N ARG A 560 9.42 -2.36 21.72
CA ARG A 560 9.88 -2.48 23.10
C ARG A 560 8.79 -3.03 24.03
N ASP A 561 7.59 -2.48 23.94
CA ASP A 561 6.47 -2.90 24.81
C ASP A 561 6.08 -4.36 24.53
N MET A 562 5.94 -4.71 23.24
CA MET A 562 5.61 -6.07 22.83
C MET A 562 6.72 -7.06 23.23
N PHE A 563 7.99 -6.67 23.12
CA PHE A 563 9.12 -7.49 23.57
C PHE A 563 9.06 -7.77 25.08
N GLY A 564 8.80 -6.73 25.88
CA GLY A 564 8.67 -6.87 27.33
C GLY A 564 7.54 -7.84 27.71
N VAL A 565 6.37 -7.72 27.07
CA VAL A 565 5.24 -8.64 27.29
C VAL A 565 5.59 -10.05 26.83
N ALA A 566 6.19 -10.23 25.65
CA ALA A 566 6.60 -11.53 25.13
C ALA A 566 7.54 -12.26 26.11
N ARG A 567 8.52 -11.57 26.69
CA ARG A 567 9.41 -12.14 27.71
C ARG A 567 8.68 -12.56 28.98
N GLN A 568 7.69 -11.78 29.43
CA GLN A 568 6.88 -12.17 30.58
C GLN A 568 6.00 -13.39 30.28
N VAL A 569 5.37 -13.44 29.10
CA VAL A 569 4.60 -14.61 28.67
C VAL A 569 5.50 -15.85 28.60
N GLN A 570 6.70 -15.72 28.01
CA GLN A 570 7.68 -16.81 27.96
C GLN A 570 8.02 -17.33 29.37
N ARG A 571 8.24 -16.42 30.32
CA ARG A 571 8.56 -16.77 31.71
C ARG A 571 7.43 -17.55 32.39
N VAL A 572 6.18 -17.11 32.21
CA VAL A 572 5.04 -17.69 32.93
C VAL A 572 4.44 -18.92 32.26
N LEU A 573 4.71 -19.18 30.98
CA LEU A 573 4.32 -20.43 30.32
C LEU A 573 5.19 -21.59 30.78
N ARG A 574 4.65 -22.80 30.93
CA ARG A 574 5.44 -24.01 31.21
C ARG A 574 6.27 -24.42 29.98
N PRO A 575 7.46 -25.04 30.14
CA PRO A 575 8.14 -25.68 29.01
C PRO A 575 7.19 -26.63 28.26
N GLY A 576 7.25 -26.65 26.93
CA GLY A 576 6.34 -27.43 26.09
C GLY A 576 5.06 -26.70 25.68
N SER A 577 4.75 -25.55 26.29
CA SER A 577 3.51 -24.80 26.03
C SER A 577 3.50 -24.06 24.70
N PHE A 578 2.31 -23.90 24.13
CA PHE A 578 2.09 -23.16 22.89
C PHE A 578 1.55 -21.75 23.14
N TYR A 579 1.89 -20.82 22.25
CA TYR A 579 1.36 -19.47 22.21
C TYR A 579 0.90 -19.11 20.79
N LEU A 580 -0.43 -18.99 20.62
CA LEU A 580 -1.05 -18.56 19.37
C LEU A 580 -1.17 -17.04 19.37
N TYR A 581 -0.52 -16.38 18.41
CA TYR A 581 -0.44 -14.92 18.35
C TYR A 581 -1.02 -14.40 17.03
N ASN A 582 -2.24 -13.86 17.10
CA ASN A 582 -2.91 -13.29 15.93
C ASN A 582 -2.38 -11.90 15.61
N ILE A 583 -1.79 -11.67 14.44
CA ILE A 583 -1.22 -10.37 14.04
C ILE A 583 -1.48 -10.10 12.56
N PHE A 584 -1.69 -8.82 12.21
CA PHE A 584 -1.85 -8.38 10.82
C PHE A 584 -0.81 -7.34 10.43
N ASP A 585 -0.24 -7.52 9.24
CA ASP A 585 0.60 -6.53 8.56
C ASP A 585 -0.25 -5.35 8.08
N CYS A 586 -0.53 -4.41 9.00
CA CYS A 586 -1.40 -3.26 8.78
C CYS A 586 -0.73 -2.13 7.99
N PHE A 587 -1.52 -1.15 7.54
CA PHE A 587 -1.02 0.06 6.89
C PHE A 587 -0.86 1.19 7.91
N ASP A 588 0.36 1.69 8.07
CA ASP A 588 0.67 2.88 8.87
C ASP A 588 2.08 3.38 8.50
N ASN A 589 2.54 4.41 9.20
CA ASN A 589 3.89 4.93 9.17
C ASN A 589 4.64 4.51 10.44
N GLU A 590 5.76 3.81 10.26
CA GLU A 590 6.67 3.43 11.36
C GLU A 590 7.20 4.62 12.17
N ARG A 591 7.22 5.82 11.57
CA ARG A 591 7.84 7.04 12.11
C ARG A 591 9.31 6.84 12.46
N SER A 592 9.96 5.93 11.72
CA SER A 592 11.38 5.59 11.82
C SER A 592 12.26 6.46 10.91
N VAL A 593 11.67 7.14 9.92
CA VAL A 593 12.35 8.06 9.00
C VAL A 593 11.59 9.40 8.89
N VAL A 594 10.27 9.35 8.70
CA VAL A 594 9.42 10.54 8.54
C VAL A 594 8.12 10.39 9.33
N HIS A 595 7.55 11.50 9.79
CA HIS A 595 6.24 11.50 10.48
C HIS A 595 5.06 11.83 9.56
N SER A 596 5.30 12.27 8.33
CA SER A 596 4.25 12.58 7.36
C SER A 596 3.75 11.33 6.62
N ALA A 597 2.60 11.44 5.94
CA ALA A 597 2.02 10.37 5.12
C ALA A 597 2.96 9.79 4.03
N MET A 598 4.08 10.46 3.73
CA MET A 598 5.15 9.93 2.88
C MET A 598 5.70 8.58 3.37
N GLY A 599 5.67 8.33 4.68
CA GLY A 599 6.15 7.08 5.29
C GLY A 599 5.09 6.00 5.38
N ASP A 600 3.84 6.25 4.96
CA ASP A 600 2.76 5.28 5.03
C ASP A 600 3.06 4.10 4.09
N LYS A 601 3.03 2.89 4.63
CA LYS A 601 3.21 1.64 3.88
C LYS A 601 2.55 0.47 4.62
N ARG A 602 2.58 -0.72 4.01
CA ARG A 602 2.24 -1.96 4.72
C ARG A 602 3.41 -2.30 5.64
N LEU A 603 3.14 -2.42 6.93
CA LEU A 603 4.15 -2.76 7.94
C LEU A 603 4.35 -4.27 7.99
N VAL A 604 5.59 -4.70 8.25
CA VAL A 604 5.96 -6.11 8.46
C VAL A 604 5.84 -6.50 9.94
N LEU A 605 4.67 -6.25 10.56
CA LEU A 605 4.45 -6.48 11.99
C LEU A 605 4.63 -7.96 12.37
N SER A 606 4.22 -8.87 11.49
CA SER A 606 4.45 -10.31 11.64
C SER A 606 5.95 -10.61 11.76
N SER A 607 6.79 -10.06 10.88
CA SER A 607 8.24 -10.28 10.91
C SER A 607 8.91 -9.69 12.14
N TYR A 608 8.51 -8.49 12.57
CA TYR A 608 9.00 -7.94 13.83
C TYR A 608 8.63 -8.84 15.01
N THR A 609 7.40 -9.37 15.01
CA THR A 609 6.93 -10.27 16.08
C THR A 609 7.73 -11.57 16.11
N VAL A 610 8.00 -12.19 14.95
CA VAL A 610 8.80 -13.42 14.88
C VAL A 610 10.22 -13.21 15.42
N ASP A 611 10.92 -12.14 15.01
CA ASP A 611 12.26 -11.82 15.53
C ASP A 611 12.21 -11.56 17.05
N LEU A 612 11.25 -10.77 17.52
CA LEU A 612 11.05 -10.47 18.95
C LEU A 612 10.85 -11.72 19.79
N PHE A 613 9.99 -12.64 19.32
CA PHE A 613 9.66 -13.85 20.06
C PHE A 613 10.83 -14.85 20.07
N ARG A 614 11.59 -14.95 18.96
CA ARG A 614 12.84 -15.72 18.92
C ARG A 614 13.84 -15.19 19.97
N ARG A 615 14.01 -13.88 20.04
CA ARG A 615 14.87 -13.22 21.05
C ARG A 615 14.36 -13.39 22.48
N ALA A 616 13.05 -13.53 22.66
CA ALA A 616 12.44 -13.82 23.96
C ALA A 616 12.61 -15.29 24.39
N GLY A 617 13.03 -16.18 23.49
CA GLY A 617 13.25 -17.60 23.76
C GLY A 617 12.13 -18.53 23.28
N PHE A 618 11.23 -18.06 22.40
CA PHE A 618 10.26 -18.92 21.70
C PHE A 618 10.85 -19.47 20.40
N VAL A 619 10.25 -20.56 19.91
CA VAL A 619 10.47 -21.10 18.57
C VAL A 619 9.17 -21.00 17.77
N LEU A 620 9.25 -20.57 16.51
CA LEU A 620 8.11 -20.60 15.59
C LEU A 620 7.98 -22.01 15.00
N LEU A 621 6.81 -22.63 15.15
CA LEU A 621 6.54 -23.97 14.62
C LEU A 621 5.59 -23.97 13.42
N GLY A 622 4.92 -22.84 13.17
CA GLY A 622 4.03 -22.68 12.03
C GLY A 622 3.25 -21.38 12.08
N ASN A 623 2.40 -21.19 11.09
CA ASN A 623 1.44 -20.09 11.02
C ASN A 623 0.17 -20.60 10.37
N VAL A 624 -0.97 -20.36 11.02
CA VAL A 624 -2.28 -20.61 10.43
C VAL A 624 -2.75 -19.31 9.78
N ALA A 625 -2.97 -19.31 8.47
CA ALA A 625 -3.53 -18.16 7.79
C ALA A 625 -5.03 -18.08 8.07
N TRP A 626 -5.46 -17.09 8.86
CA TRP A 626 -6.88 -16.85 9.11
C TRP A 626 -7.51 -16.15 7.90
N ASP A 627 -8.13 -16.90 7.01
CA ASP A 627 -8.88 -16.39 5.84
C ASP A 627 -10.28 -15.90 6.26
N LYS A 628 -10.48 -14.58 6.13
CA LYS A 628 -11.74 -13.88 6.42
C LYS A 628 -12.79 -14.05 5.31
N GLY A 629 -12.42 -14.66 4.18
CA GLY A 629 -13.28 -14.79 3.02
C GLY A 629 -13.31 -13.51 2.19
N ASP A 630 -14.48 -13.20 1.63
CA ASP A 630 -14.67 -12.03 0.80
C ASP A 630 -14.80 -10.77 1.68
N ILE A 631 -13.84 -9.86 1.53
CA ILE A 631 -13.84 -8.59 2.24
C ILE A 631 -14.33 -7.44 1.34
N GLU A 632 -15.08 -6.52 1.92
CA GLU A 632 -15.45 -5.28 1.23
C GLU A 632 -14.22 -4.36 1.16
N GLY A 633 -13.79 -3.99 -0.04
CA GLY A 633 -12.64 -3.11 -0.22
C GLY A 633 -12.54 -2.50 -1.61
N ARG A 634 -11.76 -1.42 -1.72
CA ARG A 634 -11.44 -0.77 -3.01
C ARG A 634 -10.07 -1.18 -3.57
N ARG A 635 -9.29 -1.98 -2.83
CA ARG A 635 -7.90 -2.33 -3.15
C ARG A 635 -7.75 -3.15 -4.44
N GLY A 636 -8.69 -4.05 -4.72
CA GLY A 636 -8.63 -4.97 -5.86
C GLY A 636 -9.36 -4.53 -7.14
N PHE A 637 -10.08 -3.39 -7.13
CA PHE A 637 -10.88 -2.97 -8.29
C PHE A 637 -10.64 -1.48 -8.62
N ASN A 638 -9.61 -1.21 -9.44
CA ASN A 638 -9.19 0.16 -9.83
C ASN A 638 -10.12 0.80 -10.86
N ALA A 639 -11.43 0.82 -10.59
CA ALA A 639 -12.46 1.38 -11.47
C ALA A 639 -12.42 0.84 -12.92
N GLY A 640 -12.01 -0.42 -13.08
CA GLY A 640 -11.88 -1.10 -14.38
C GLY A 640 -10.57 -0.79 -15.12
N ASN A 641 -9.53 -0.30 -14.44
CA ASN A 641 -8.18 -0.26 -14.99
C ASN A 641 -7.52 -1.64 -14.87
N PHE A 642 -7.19 -2.24 -16.02
CA PHE A 642 -6.54 -3.55 -16.12
C PHE A 642 -5.10 -3.44 -16.61
N SER A 643 -4.37 -2.37 -16.29
CA SER A 643 -2.95 -2.24 -16.59
C SER A 643 -2.06 -2.70 -15.43
N PRO A 644 -0.75 -2.97 -15.66
CA PRO A 644 0.23 -3.28 -14.63
C PRO A 644 0.34 -2.16 -13.58
N TYR A 645 0.85 -2.48 -12.40
CA TYR A 645 1.06 -1.59 -11.24
C TYR A 645 -0.18 -1.07 -10.53
N TYR A 646 -1.37 -1.29 -11.10
CA TYR A 646 -2.62 -0.96 -10.42
C TYR A 646 -3.20 -2.18 -9.69
N GLN A 647 -2.90 -3.40 -10.12
CA GLN A 647 -3.49 -4.58 -9.49
C GLN A 647 -2.82 -4.88 -8.14
N SER A 648 -3.64 -5.05 -7.10
CA SER A 648 -3.21 -5.51 -5.78
C SER A 648 -4.30 -6.40 -5.20
N PRO A 649 -3.95 -7.47 -4.49
CA PRO A 649 -4.95 -8.36 -3.93
C PRO A 649 -5.72 -7.67 -2.79
N PHE A 650 -6.92 -8.14 -2.53
CA PHE A 650 -7.61 -7.86 -1.27
C PHE A 650 -6.89 -8.57 -0.13
N ASN A 651 -6.75 -7.87 1.00
CA ASN A 651 -6.19 -8.44 2.22
C ASN A 651 -7.22 -9.31 2.93
N CYS A 652 -7.27 -10.58 2.54
CA CYS A 652 -8.29 -11.50 3.01
C CYS A 652 -7.86 -12.24 4.27
N TRP A 653 -6.59 -12.18 4.69
CA TRP A 653 -6.10 -12.98 5.81
C TRP A 653 -5.28 -12.23 6.88
N GLU A 654 -5.17 -12.83 8.07
CA GLU A 654 -4.22 -12.46 9.14
C GLU A 654 -3.40 -13.67 9.58
N HIS A 655 -2.24 -13.42 10.20
CA HIS A 655 -1.40 -14.47 10.75
C HIS A 655 -1.94 -14.93 12.09
N VAL A 656 -2.02 -16.23 12.32
CA VAL A 656 -2.04 -16.83 13.66
C VAL A 656 -0.72 -17.56 13.81
N LEU A 657 0.30 -16.84 14.31
CA LEU A 657 1.64 -17.38 14.52
C LEU A 657 1.60 -18.39 15.66
N VAL A 658 2.18 -19.57 15.45
CA VAL A 658 2.19 -20.66 16.44
C VAL A 658 3.58 -20.75 17.04
N PHE A 659 3.75 -20.10 18.18
CA PHE A 659 4.99 -20.14 18.96
C PHE A 659 4.95 -21.26 19.99
N TRP A 660 6.14 -21.74 20.34
CA TRP A 660 6.34 -22.79 21.33
C TRP A 660 7.46 -22.39 22.29
N LYS A 661 7.24 -22.59 23.59
CA LYS A 661 8.29 -22.47 24.61
C LYS A 661 9.05 -23.81 24.65
N PRO A 662 10.34 -23.84 24.28
CA PRO A 662 11.03 -25.11 24.14
C PRO A 662 11.09 -25.96 25.41
N ASP A 663 10.92 -27.26 25.22
CA ASP A 663 11.33 -28.33 26.13
C ASP A 663 12.23 -29.34 25.39
N ASN A 664 12.35 -30.57 25.89
CA ASN A 664 13.22 -31.60 25.32
C ASN A 664 12.59 -32.39 24.14
N ASP A 665 11.32 -32.17 23.79
CA ASP A 665 10.58 -32.93 22.77
C ASP A 665 9.96 -32.04 21.68
N VAL A 666 10.83 -31.47 20.85
CA VAL A 666 10.41 -30.69 19.67
C VAL A 666 9.61 -31.54 18.67
N GLY A 667 9.85 -32.85 18.61
CA GLY A 667 9.18 -33.76 17.69
C GLY A 667 7.68 -33.84 17.96
N ALA A 668 7.30 -34.07 19.22
CA ALA A 668 5.90 -34.07 19.64
C ALA A 668 5.23 -32.71 19.42
N ALA A 669 5.96 -31.61 19.63
CA ALA A 669 5.44 -30.27 19.38
C ALA A 669 5.15 -30.02 17.89
N VAL A 670 6.09 -30.41 17.00
CA VAL A 670 5.91 -30.32 15.54
C VAL A 670 4.75 -31.19 15.07
N GLU A 671 4.61 -32.41 15.59
CA GLU A 671 3.51 -33.31 15.22
C GLU A 671 2.15 -32.70 15.55
N LYS A 672 1.99 -32.16 16.77
CA LYS A 672 0.76 -31.48 17.20
C LYS A 672 0.42 -30.28 16.31
N VAL A 673 1.41 -29.45 15.99
CA VAL A 673 1.21 -28.29 15.10
C VAL A 673 0.86 -28.72 13.68
N GLY A 674 1.44 -29.82 13.20
CA GLY A 674 1.11 -30.42 11.90
C GLY A 674 -0.35 -30.86 11.76
N GLN A 675 -1.10 -30.99 12.87
CA GLN A 675 -2.53 -31.31 12.83
C GLN A 675 -3.41 -30.06 12.62
N LEU A 676 -2.89 -28.86 12.85
CA LEU A 676 -3.63 -27.61 12.60
C LEU A 676 -3.90 -27.42 11.10
N PRO A 677 -4.94 -26.67 10.72
CA PRO A 677 -5.15 -26.30 9.32
C PRO A 677 -4.08 -25.31 8.84
N SER A 678 -3.69 -25.37 7.57
CA SER A 678 -2.87 -24.32 6.94
C SER A 678 -3.61 -22.99 6.89
N VAL A 679 -4.89 -23.07 6.54
CA VAL A 679 -5.79 -21.94 6.39
C VAL A 679 -7.04 -22.18 7.25
N LEU A 680 -7.30 -21.28 8.19
CA LEU A 680 -8.54 -21.26 8.95
C LEU A 680 -9.52 -20.30 8.27
N ARG A 681 -10.56 -20.82 7.62
CA ARG A 681 -11.62 -19.97 7.08
C ARG A 681 -12.65 -19.65 8.16
N ALA A 682 -12.68 -18.39 8.61
CA ALA A 682 -13.63 -17.92 9.62
C ALA A 682 -14.02 -16.47 9.38
N GLN A 683 -15.32 -16.16 9.48
CA GLN A 683 -15.81 -14.79 9.29
C GLN A 683 -15.36 -13.88 10.44
N PRO A 684 -15.00 -12.60 10.15
CA PRO A 684 -14.78 -11.61 11.19
C PRO A 684 -16.02 -11.43 12.08
N VAL A 685 -15.79 -11.08 13.35
CA VAL A 685 -16.89 -10.76 14.26
C VAL A 685 -17.63 -9.53 13.75
N THR A 686 -18.95 -9.68 13.54
CA THR A 686 -19.81 -8.57 13.12
C THR A 686 -19.98 -7.59 14.28
N LYS A 687 -19.32 -6.43 14.17
CA LYS A 687 -19.33 -5.39 15.21
C LYS A 687 -20.19 -4.18 14.88
N MET A 688 -20.38 -3.88 13.60
CA MET A 688 -21.15 -2.73 13.14
C MET A 688 -22.52 -3.19 12.63
N VAL A 689 -23.59 -2.68 13.23
CA VAL A 689 -24.97 -2.86 12.74
C VAL A 689 -25.58 -1.48 12.58
N ARG A 690 -26.00 -1.14 11.35
CA ARG A 690 -26.56 0.19 11.02
C ARG A 690 -25.66 1.38 11.41
N GLY A 691 -24.35 1.19 11.42
CA GLY A 691 -23.37 2.23 11.75
C GLY A 691 -23.01 2.34 13.23
N GLU A 692 -23.62 1.53 14.11
CA GLU A 692 -23.33 1.50 15.54
C GLU A 692 -22.51 0.26 15.91
N ASN A 693 -21.57 0.41 16.86
CA ASN A 693 -20.81 -0.71 17.39
C ASN A 693 -21.64 -1.46 18.44
N THR A 694 -22.39 -2.46 18.01
CA THR A 694 -23.25 -3.28 18.90
C THR A 694 -22.47 -4.34 19.67
N TYR A 695 -21.21 -4.60 19.30
CA TYR A 695 -20.40 -5.60 19.99
C TYR A 695 -19.73 -5.03 21.26
N GLY A 696 -19.48 -3.71 21.29
CA GLY A 696 -18.84 -2.99 22.40
C GLY A 696 -17.31 -3.00 22.35
N HIS A 697 -16.70 -3.94 21.63
CA HIS A 697 -15.25 -3.98 21.37
C HIS A 697 -14.98 -3.68 19.89
N THR A 698 -13.97 -2.87 19.59
CA THR A 698 -13.74 -2.36 18.22
C THR A 698 -12.89 -3.29 17.35
N ALA A 699 -12.19 -4.27 17.91
CA ALA A 699 -11.35 -5.21 17.16
C ALA A 699 -11.32 -6.66 17.72
N PRO A 700 -12.47 -7.32 17.94
CA PRO A 700 -12.48 -8.70 18.41
C PRO A 700 -12.13 -9.71 17.30
N PHE A 701 -11.41 -10.77 17.65
CA PHE A 701 -11.23 -11.96 16.79
C PHE A 701 -12.35 -13.01 17.02
N PRO A 702 -12.59 -13.93 16.07
CA PRO A 702 -13.60 -14.98 16.22
C PRO A 702 -13.14 -16.10 17.17
N GLU A 703 -14.10 -16.79 17.81
CA GLU A 703 -13.84 -17.93 18.71
C GLU A 703 -13.07 -19.09 18.05
N ALA A 704 -13.15 -19.19 16.73
CA ALA A 704 -12.41 -20.16 15.93
C ALA A 704 -10.88 -20.07 16.11
N ILE A 705 -10.32 -18.88 16.42
CA ILE A 705 -8.88 -18.73 16.64
C ILE A 705 -8.45 -19.38 17.97
N PRO A 706 -9.01 -19.02 19.14
CA PRO A 706 -8.73 -19.75 20.38
C PRO A 706 -9.02 -21.25 20.29
N GLN A 707 -10.04 -21.67 19.54
CA GLN A 707 -10.38 -23.08 19.39
C GLN A 707 -9.27 -23.91 18.73
N LEU A 708 -8.37 -23.31 17.94
CA LEU A 708 -7.17 -23.99 17.44
C LEU A 708 -6.28 -24.52 18.57
N LEU A 709 -6.32 -23.90 19.75
CA LEU A 709 -5.53 -24.29 20.90
C LEU A 709 -6.02 -25.61 21.51
N VAL A 710 -7.30 -25.97 21.34
CA VAL A 710 -7.91 -27.15 22.00
C VAL A 710 -7.15 -28.45 21.71
N SER A 711 -6.68 -28.66 20.48
CA SER A 711 -5.89 -29.84 20.12
C SER A 711 -4.45 -29.82 20.64
N LEU A 712 -4.00 -28.68 21.17
CA LEU A 712 -2.66 -28.48 21.70
C LEU A 712 -2.62 -28.50 23.24
N LEU A 713 -3.77 -28.29 23.89
CA LEU A 713 -3.87 -28.19 25.35
C LEU A 713 -3.65 -29.56 26.03
N PRO A 714 -2.91 -29.59 27.16
CA PRO A 714 -3.00 -30.72 28.07
C PRO A 714 -4.37 -30.78 28.76
N ALA A 715 -4.67 -31.92 29.37
CA ALA A 715 -5.81 -32.03 30.28
C ALA A 715 -5.68 -31.03 31.43
N ASP A 716 -6.79 -30.44 31.88
CA ASP A 716 -6.85 -29.47 32.98
C ASP A 716 -5.98 -28.21 32.82
N ALA A 717 -5.72 -27.79 31.57
CA ALA A 717 -4.90 -26.63 31.24
C ALA A 717 -5.39 -25.31 31.86
N THR A 718 -4.43 -24.45 32.22
CA THR A 718 -4.64 -23.03 32.55
C THR A 718 -4.15 -22.17 31.39
N VAL A 719 -5.05 -21.42 30.76
CA VAL A 719 -4.77 -20.64 29.55
C VAL A 719 -4.66 -19.16 29.86
N LEU A 720 -3.70 -18.49 29.23
CA LEU A 720 -3.49 -17.04 29.33
C LEU A 720 -3.93 -16.31 28.06
N ASP A 721 -4.59 -15.17 28.24
CA ASP A 721 -4.73 -14.12 27.23
C ASP A 721 -4.20 -12.79 27.80
N PRO A 722 -3.00 -12.33 27.40
CA PRO A 722 -2.43 -11.09 27.91
C PRO A 722 -3.10 -9.81 27.38
N PHE A 723 -4.00 -9.92 26.40
CA PHE A 723 -4.76 -8.79 25.83
C PHE A 723 -6.23 -9.19 25.65
N GLY A 724 -6.90 -9.38 26.79
CA GLY A 724 -8.18 -10.04 26.90
C GLY A 724 -9.33 -9.38 26.16
N GLY A 725 -9.33 -8.05 25.97
CA GLY A 725 -10.40 -7.32 25.29
C GLY A 725 -11.78 -7.70 25.83
N SER A 726 -12.62 -8.30 24.97
CA SER A 726 -13.95 -8.79 25.34
C SER A 726 -13.99 -10.24 25.87
N ALA A 727 -12.86 -10.78 26.33
CA ALA A 727 -12.64 -12.16 26.79
C ALA A 727 -13.15 -13.24 25.82
N THR A 728 -12.93 -13.07 24.50
CA THR A 728 -13.29 -14.10 23.52
C THR A 728 -12.56 -15.41 23.79
N THR A 729 -11.28 -15.35 24.19
CA THR A 729 -10.49 -16.52 24.60
C THR A 729 -11.16 -17.30 25.74
N GLY A 730 -11.58 -16.59 26.80
CA GLY A 730 -12.29 -17.20 27.93
C GLY A 730 -13.57 -17.92 27.50
N ARG A 731 -14.41 -17.26 26.69
CA ARG A 731 -15.68 -17.84 26.22
C ARG A 731 -15.47 -19.05 25.31
N ALA A 732 -14.45 -19.03 24.45
CA ALA A 732 -14.14 -20.12 23.52
C ALA A 732 -13.54 -21.37 24.21
N LEU A 733 -12.82 -21.20 25.32
CA LEU A 733 -12.05 -22.26 25.97
C LEU A 733 -12.61 -22.73 27.33
N MET A 734 -13.69 -22.13 27.84
CA MET A 734 -14.24 -22.45 29.17
C MET A 734 -14.62 -23.94 29.36
N SER A 735 -14.99 -24.65 28.29
CA SER A 735 -15.32 -26.09 28.33
C SER A 735 -14.10 -27.00 28.20
N HIS A 736 -12.95 -26.47 27.79
CA HIS A 736 -11.74 -27.24 27.47
C HIS A 736 -10.58 -26.98 28.43
N ALA A 737 -10.61 -25.86 29.15
CA ALA A 737 -9.60 -25.49 30.14
C ALA A 737 -10.14 -25.63 31.58
N ARG A 738 -9.23 -25.81 32.53
CA ARG A 738 -9.53 -25.69 33.97
C ARG A 738 -9.76 -24.22 34.34
N SER A 739 -8.97 -23.32 33.77
CA SER A 739 -9.02 -21.88 34.04
C SER A 739 -8.52 -21.09 32.83
N VAL A 740 -9.13 -19.93 32.58
CA VAL A 740 -8.68 -18.97 31.57
C VAL A 740 -8.49 -17.61 32.22
N VAL A 741 -7.30 -17.05 32.13
CA VAL A 741 -6.95 -15.73 32.69
C VAL A 741 -6.79 -14.73 31.55
N CYS A 742 -7.63 -13.71 31.55
CA CYS A 742 -7.59 -12.60 30.60
C CYS A 742 -7.10 -11.33 31.29
N VAL A 743 -6.04 -10.70 30.76
CA VAL A 743 -5.53 -9.41 31.24
C VAL A 743 -5.96 -8.31 30.29
N GLU A 744 -6.59 -7.25 30.80
CA GLU A 744 -7.06 -6.13 29.97
C GLU A 744 -6.80 -4.80 30.68
N GLN A 745 -6.28 -3.81 29.96
CA GLN A 745 -5.90 -2.53 30.55
C GLN A 745 -7.10 -1.57 30.66
N ASN A 746 -8.02 -1.61 29.71
CA ASN A 746 -9.18 -0.73 29.64
C ASN A 746 -10.32 -1.25 30.52
N GLU A 747 -10.71 -0.45 31.51
CA GLU A 747 -11.77 -0.81 32.46
C GLU A 747 -13.13 -1.08 31.78
N GLU A 748 -13.48 -0.35 30.72
CA GLU A 748 -14.74 -0.56 29.99
C GLU A 748 -14.74 -1.93 29.27
N TYR A 749 -13.60 -2.33 28.71
CA TYR A 749 -13.44 -3.65 28.11
C TYR A 749 -13.45 -4.76 29.18
N CYS A 750 -12.88 -4.54 30.36
CA CYS A 750 -13.03 -5.46 31.49
C CYS A 750 -14.50 -5.67 31.88
N ARG A 751 -15.27 -4.58 32.03
CA ARG A 751 -16.72 -4.66 32.32
C ARG A 751 -17.49 -5.37 31.20
N LEU A 752 -17.16 -5.07 29.94
CA LEU A 752 -17.75 -5.75 28.78
C LEU A 752 -17.44 -7.25 28.76
N ALA A 753 -16.19 -7.63 29.06
CA ALA A 753 -15.76 -9.02 29.17
C ALA A 753 -16.57 -9.77 30.23
N VAL A 754 -16.67 -9.24 31.45
CA VAL A 754 -17.47 -9.82 32.53
C VAL A 754 -18.94 -9.96 32.14
N ALA A 755 -19.53 -8.93 31.52
CA ALA A 755 -20.91 -8.95 31.05
C ALA A 755 -21.14 -10.05 29.98
N LYS A 756 -20.28 -10.14 28.96
CA LYS A 756 -20.37 -11.18 27.92
C LYS A 756 -20.11 -12.58 28.46
N CYS A 757 -19.17 -12.74 29.39
CA CYS A 757 -18.94 -14.02 30.05
C CYS A 757 -20.12 -14.43 30.93
N SER A 758 -20.93 -13.48 31.43
CA SER A 758 -22.10 -13.76 32.27
C SER A 758 -23.36 -14.12 31.47
N ASP A 759 -23.47 -13.67 30.21
CA ASP A 759 -24.62 -13.93 29.34
C ASP A 759 -24.66 -15.40 28.84
N PRO A 760 -25.68 -16.19 29.21
CA PRO A 760 -25.84 -17.58 28.74
C PRO A 760 -25.89 -17.71 27.21
N LYS A 761 -26.40 -16.70 26.50
CA LYS A 761 -26.46 -16.68 25.02
C LYS A 761 -25.09 -16.47 24.40
N ALA A 762 -24.19 -15.76 25.08
CA ALA A 762 -22.81 -15.51 24.66
C ALA A 762 -21.82 -16.60 25.10
N ARG A 763 -22.25 -17.56 25.94
CA ARG A 763 -21.51 -18.77 26.36
C ARG A 763 -21.64 -19.96 25.38
N GLY A 764 -22.32 -19.80 24.24
CA GLY A 764 -22.45 -20.89 23.26
C GLY A 764 -23.38 -22.04 23.69
N LEU A 765 -24.21 -21.88 24.73
CA LEU A 765 -25.23 -22.86 25.14
C LEU A 765 -26.44 -22.86 24.16
N ARG A 766 -26.21 -23.26 22.90
CA ARG A 766 -27.26 -23.79 22.00
C ARG A 766 -26.87 -25.20 21.62
N GLY A 767 -27.12 -26.14 22.53
CA GLY A 767 -26.76 -27.54 22.34
C GLY A 767 -27.20 -28.43 23.48
N ALA A 768 -28.41 -28.21 24.03
CA ALA A 768 -29.06 -29.18 24.90
C ALA A 768 -30.57 -29.14 24.64
N ILE A 769 -31.06 -30.24 24.06
CA ILE A 769 -32.44 -30.73 24.07
C ILE A 769 -33.45 -29.93 23.23
N LYS A 770 -33.68 -30.42 22.01
CA LYS A 770 -35.06 -30.68 21.54
C LYS A 770 -35.10 -32.12 21.07
N GLU A 771 -35.65 -32.99 21.92
CA GLU A 771 -36.31 -34.21 21.47
C GLU A 771 -37.56 -33.79 20.67
N GLU A 772 -37.56 -34.11 19.38
CA GLU A 772 -38.64 -34.72 18.58
C GLU A 772 -38.28 -34.66 17.09
#